data_AF-A0A3A1P032-F1
#
_entry.id   AF-A0A3A1P032-F1
#
_cell.length_a   1.000
_cell.length_b   1.000
_cell.length_c   1.000
_cell.angle_alpha   90.00
_cell.angle_beta   90.00
_cell.angle_gamma   90.00
#
_symmetry.space_group_name_H-M   'P 1'
#
loop_
_entity.id
_entity.type
_entity.pdbx_description
1 polymer ?
#
loop_
_entity_poly.entity_id
_entity_poly.type
_entity_poly.pdbx_seq_one_letter_code
_entity_poly.pdbx_strand_id
1 'polypeptide(L)'
;MHLLKAASGAVLALVLAACSATDGDGGVTTEMLVNADSDNANWLTYGRDYSEQRYSPLDQINLDNVSELGLAWHADMDTARGQEATPLVIDGKIYVTTAWSKVKAYNAATGEPLWDFDPQVPGETAVKACCDVVNRGLAAYGDKLYLGTLDGRLIALDRETGKEVWSKVTVDQSKPYTITGAPRVVAGKVIIGNGGAEYGVRGYVTAYDAESGEQAWRFYVVPGGPEEEGTEPEYLAKARETWNGEWWKFGGGGTVWDSMAYDPELDLLYIGTGNGSPWNQAYRSPGGGDNLYLSSIVAIRPETGEYVWHYQETPGDTWDFTATQHIMLADLEIDGRKRKVLMQAPKNGFFYVLDRETGELISANNYVPQNWTTGIDMATGRPNVVPEARYGDTGKPFIGSPGAGGAHSWHPMAFSPTEGLVYIPVIEAAFPYFPEADWKPDAKRGFNVGVDQSAGGMPAIEAVREGAAASTKGALIAWDPVTQSERWRVQYPGPWNGGLLSTGGGLLFQGTASGYVKAYSAADGAEKWSFAAQTGVIAPPITYSIDGEQYVAVMAGWGGIWALAPGGIVNETSGPVPNISRLLVFKLGGTDKLPDAPPLVRRPLDPPAFTGDPARLTQATYDYGRYCGVCHGDAVVGSTVLPDLRRSAVLNSAESWQAIVHDGALQQNGMVSFADSLSKERIEGIRQYVIFRANEDKQLGGIGAQK
;
A
#
# COMPACT_ATOMS: atom_id res chain seq x y z
N MET A 1 -71.29 14.33 41.90
CA MET A 1 -71.38 13.41 40.77
C MET A 1 -70.52 13.96 39.64
N HIS A 2 -69.49 13.20 39.30
CA HIS A 2 -68.66 13.18 38.09
C HIS A 2 -68.85 14.18 36.93
N LEU A 3 -67.67 14.65 36.46
CA LEU A 3 -67.21 14.81 35.06
C LEU A 3 -67.86 15.94 34.21
N LEU A 4 -67.16 17.02 33.84
CA LEU A 4 -66.17 17.22 32.75
C LEU A 4 -66.76 17.34 31.32
N LYS A 5 -66.18 18.31 30.57
CA LYS A 5 -66.26 18.63 29.11
C LYS A 5 -67.20 19.82 28.78
N ALA A 6 -66.85 20.83 27.97
CA ALA A 6 -65.73 21.03 27.05
C ALA A 6 -65.48 22.53 26.84
N ALA A 7 -64.21 22.94 26.73
CA ALA A 7 -63.82 24.22 26.14
C ALA A 7 -62.74 23.93 25.09
N SER A 8 -63.08 24.16 23.82
CA SER A 8 -62.18 24.00 22.68
C SER A 8 -61.17 25.15 22.67
N GLY A 9 -59.90 24.84 22.96
CA GLY A 9 -58.76 25.71 22.71
C GLY A 9 -58.20 25.44 21.33
N ALA A 10 -58.21 26.45 20.45
CA ALA A 10 -57.44 26.44 19.21
C ALA A 10 -55.98 26.77 19.56
N VAL A 11 -55.09 25.79 19.40
CA VAL A 11 -53.64 26.00 19.43
C VAL A 11 -53.16 26.08 18.00
N LEU A 12 -52.68 27.27 17.64
CA LEU A 12 -51.99 27.57 16.39
C LEU A 12 -50.60 26.90 16.46
N ALA A 13 -50.38 25.83 15.71
CA ALA A 13 -49.07 25.22 15.57
C ALA A 13 -48.22 26.08 14.60
N LEU A 14 -47.30 26.87 15.14
CA LEU A 14 -46.17 27.40 14.37
C LEU A 14 -45.27 26.22 14.01
N VAL A 15 -45.30 25.82 12.74
CA VAL A 15 -44.25 24.99 12.14
C VAL A 15 -43.05 25.90 11.90
N LEU A 16 -42.10 25.89 12.85
CA LEU A 16 -40.75 26.38 12.61
C LEU A 16 -40.06 25.36 11.70
N ALA A 17 -40.04 25.65 10.40
CA ALA A 17 -39.13 25.01 9.47
C ALA A 17 -37.71 25.40 9.87
N ALA A 18 -36.99 24.48 10.49
CA ALA A 18 -35.55 24.57 10.66
C ALA A 18 -34.90 24.37 9.28
N CYS A 19 -34.82 25.44 8.50
CA CYS A 19 -33.83 25.54 7.44
C CYS A 19 -32.49 25.74 8.14
N SER A 20 -31.73 24.66 8.33
CA SER A 20 -30.31 24.74 8.62
C SER A 20 -29.60 25.17 7.35
N ALA A 21 -29.64 26.47 7.05
CA ALA A 21 -28.61 27.09 6.25
C ALA A 21 -27.34 27.09 7.11
N THR A 22 -26.47 26.12 6.89
CA THR A 22 -25.10 26.18 7.41
C THR A 22 -24.34 27.16 6.53
N ASP A 23 -24.18 28.39 7.02
CA ASP A 23 -23.13 29.29 6.55
C ASP A 23 -21.79 28.52 6.56
N GLY A 24 -21.16 28.42 5.40
CA GLY A 24 -19.97 27.61 5.14
C GLY A 24 -18.68 28.21 5.70
N ASP A 25 -18.52 28.16 7.03
CA ASP A 25 -17.32 28.62 7.75
C ASP A 25 -16.80 27.61 8.80
N GLY A 26 -17.21 26.34 8.69
CA GLY A 26 -16.82 25.27 9.62
C GLY A 26 -15.77 24.33 9.03
N GLY A 27 -14.57 24.27 9.62
CA GLY A 27 -13.58 23.24 9.29
C GLY A 27 -14.00 21.83 9.75
N VAL A 28 -13.25 20.80 9.34
CA VAL A 28 -13.49 19.39 9.73
C VAL A 28 -13.28 19.22 11.24
N THR A 29 -14.34 18.92 11.99
CA THR A 29 -14.27 18.78 13.46
C THR A 29 -14.11 17.32 13.90
N THR A 30 -13.71 17.10 15.15
CA THR A 30 -13.71 15.75 15.75
C THR A 30 -15.10 15.09 15.66
N GLU A 31 -16.16 15.85 15.91
CA GLU A 31 -17.55 15.35 15.83
C GLU A 31 -17.90 14.88 14.42
N MET A 32 -17.46 15.62 13.38
CA MET A 32 -17.66 15.22 11.98
C MET A 32 -16.88 13.95 11.66
N LEU A 33 -15.65 13.79 12.16
CA LEU A 33 -14.87 12.58 11.93
C LEU A 33 -15.46 11.35 12.65
N VAL A 34 -15.96 11.54 13.88
CA VAL A 34 -16.64 10.47 14.64
C VAL A 34 -17.93 10.01 13.95
N ASN A 35 -18.69 10.95 13.39
CA ASN A 35 -19.96 10.68 12.71
C ASN A 35 -19.83 10.63 11.17
N ALA A 36 -18.62 10.43 10.64
CA ALA A 36 -18.36 10.42 9.19
C ALA A 36 -19.12 9.30 8.46
N ASP A 37 -19.57 8.27 9.20
CA ASP A 37 -20.39 7.18 8.69
C ASP A 37 -21.79 7.63 8.24
N SER A 38 -22.27 8.77 8.75
CA SER A 38 -23.54 9.39 8.39
C SER A 38 -23.42 10.47 7.31
N ASP A 39 -22.20 10.87 6.96
CA ASP A 39 -21.94 11.85 5.91
C ASP A 39 -21.85 11.15 4.54
N ASN A 40 -22.81 11.46 3.67
CA ASN A 40 -22.90 10.93 2.32
C ASN A 40 -22.47 11.95 1.26
N ALA A 41 -22.36 13.23 1.64
CA ALA A 41 -21.89 14.27 0.74
C ALA A 41 -20.36 14.24 0.62
N ASN A 42 -19.69 13.93 1.73
CA ASN A 42 -18.24 13.96 1.84
C ASN A 42 -17.60 12.57 1.96
N TRP A 43 -16.29 12.53 1.74
CA TRP A 43 -15.40 11.43 2.10
C TRP A 43 -14.26 12.02 2.93
N LEU A 44 -14.44 12.02 4.25
CA LEU A 44 -13.64 12.84 5.18
C LEU A 44 -12.31 12.21 5.60
N THR A 45 -12.21 10.88 5.64
CA THR A 45 -11.00 10.15 6.05
C THR A 45 -10.54 9.19 4.97
N TYR A 46 -9.34 8.62 5.11
CA TYR A 46 -8.82 7.64 4.15
C TYR A 46 -9.81 6.49 3.88
N GLY A 47 -10.33 5.85 4.92
CA GLY A 47 -11.28 4.73 4.81
C GLY A 47 -12.75 5.13 4.84
N ARG A 48 -13.08 6.40 4.50
CA ARG A 48 -14.38 7.09 4.66
C ARG A 48 -14.68 7.53 6.09
N ASP A 49 -14.63 6.60 7.03
CA ASP A 49 -14.85 6.79 8.46
C ASP A 49 -13.76 6.06 9.28
N TYR A 50 -13.81 6.15 10.61
CA TYR A 50 -12.80 5.54 11.48
C TYR A 50 -12.83 4.00 11.51
N SER A 51 -13.93 3.38 11.08
CA SER A 51 -14.04 1.93 10.96
C SER A 51 -13.30 1.40 9.73
N GLU A 52 -12.97 2.29 8.79
CA GLU A 52 -12.23 2.00 7.56
C GLU A 52 -12.93 0.97 6.66
N GLN A 53 -14.25 0.78 6.80
CA GLN A 53 -14.99 -0.23 6.04
C GLN A 53 -15.04 0.02 4.52
N ARG A 54 -14.79 1.26 4.08
CA ARG A 54 -14.92 1.69 2.67
C ARG A 54 -16.28 1.31 2.07
N TYR A 55 -17.30 1.42 2.90
CA TYR A 55 -18.70 1.26 2.54
C TYR A 55 -19.36 2.63 2.47
N SER A 56 -19.97 2.97 1.33
CA SER A 56 -20.85 4.14 1.25
C SER A 56 -22.31 3.68 1.21
N PRO A 57 -23.22 4.24 2.02
CA PRO A 57 -24.64 3.88 1.95
C PRO A 57 -25.35 4.51 0.73
N LEU A 58 -24.67 5.33 -0.08
CA LEU A 58 -25.23 5.86 -1.32
C LEU A 58 -25.64 4.74 -2.29
N ASP A 59 -26.82 4.89 -2.89
CA ASP A 59 -27.48 3.90 -3.74
C ASP A 59 -28.08 4.49 -5.02
N GLN A 60 -27.83 5.77 -5.33
CA GLN A 60 -28.31 6.39 -6.57
C GLN A 60 -27.73 5.66 -7.78
N ILE A 61 -26.45 5.28 -7.72
CA ILE A 61 -25.82 4.32 -8.62
C ILE A 61 -26.01 2.92 -8.02
N ASN A 62 -26.72 2.04 -8.72
CA ASN A 62 -27.09 0.71 -8.25
C ASN A 62 -27.13 -0.31 -9.39
N LEU A 63 -27.46 -1.55 -9.06
CA LEU A 63 -27.50 -2.68 -10.01
C LEU A 63 -28.39 -2.44 -11.25
N ASP A 64 -29.43 -1.62 -11.14
CA ASP A 64 -30.39 -1.40 -12.23
C ASP A 64 -29.89 -0.35 -13.24
N ASN A 65 -29.06 0.59 -12.80
CA ASN A 65 -28.67 1.75 -13.61
C ASN A 65 -27.15 1.96 -13.78
N VAL A 66 -26.28 1.16 -13.15
CA VAL A 66 -24.82 1.31 -13.28
C VAL A 66 -24.32 1.18 -14.72
N SER A 67 -25.09 0.53 -15.60
CA SER A 67 -24.79 0.49 -17.04
C SER A 67 -24.83 1.87 -17.73
N GLU A 68 -25.48 2.86 -17.12
CA GLU A 68 -25.54 4.27 -17.58
C GLU A 68 -24.42 5.14 -16.98
N LEU A 69 -23.53 4.56 -16.18
CA LEU A 69 -22.39 5.26 -15.60
C LEU A 69 -21.40 5.66 -16.71
N GLY A 70 -21.01 6.93 -16.73
CA GLY A 70 -20.08 7.48 -17.69
C GLY A 70 -19.09 8.45 -17.06
N LEU A 71 -18.02 8.78 -17.78
CA LEU A 71 -17.03 9.75 -17.32
C LEU A 71 -17.69 11.13 -17.22
N ALA A 72 -17.64 11.72 -16.04
CA ALA A 72 -18.13 13.07 -15.78
C ALA A 72 -17.07 14.11 -16.15
N TRP A 73 -15.83 13.88 -15.67
CA TRP A 73 -14.65 14.67 -15.97
C TRP A 73 -13.38 13.88 -15.62
N HIS A 74 -12.23 14.35 -16.09
CA HIS A 74 -10.92 13.80 -15.73
C HIS A 74 -9.85 14.89 -15.62
N ALA A 75 -8.75 14.58 -14.93
CA ALA A 75 -7.56 15.42 -14.88
C ALA A 75 -6.29 14.58 -15.09
N ASP A 76 -5.36 15.06 -15.93
CA ASP A 76 -4.06 14.44 -16.15
C ASP A 76 -3.09 14.76 -15.00
N MET A 77 -2.26 13.78 -14.62
CA MET A 77 -1.20 13.97 -13.62
C MET A 77 0.16 14.20 -14.29
N ASP A 78 1.03 14.96 -13.62
CA ASP A 78 2.32 15.43 -14.13
C ASP A 78 3.46 14.40 -14.02
N THR A 79 3.18 13.22 -13.48
CA THR A 79 4.18 12.18 -13.20
C THR A 79 3.72 10.81 -13.70
N ALA A 80 4.62 10.10 -14.40
CA ALA A 80 4.40 8.74 -14.88
C ALA A 80 4.93 7.71 -13.86
N ARG A 81 4.40 7.75 -12.63
CA ARG A 81 4.73 6.84 -11.51
C ARG A 81 3.44 6.36 -10.83
N GLY A 82 3.51 5.44 -9.88
CA GLY A 82 2.33 4.87 -9.23
C GLY A 82 1.44 5.91 -8.58
N GLN A 83 0.13 5.79 -8.80
CA GLN A 83 -0.89 6.60 -8.13
C GLN A 83 -1.64 5.69 -7.16
N GLU A 84 -1.39 5.85 -5.86
CA GLU A 84 -1.96 5.01 -4.80
C GLU A 84 -3.01 5.75 -3.94
N ALA A 85 -3.26 7.03 -4.25
CA ALA A 85 -4.02 7.91 -3.38
C ALA A 85 -5.51 7.57 -3.31
N THR A 86 -6.04 7.50 -2.08
CA THR A 86 -7.48 7.67 -1.85
C THR A 86 -7.80 9.16 -1.85
N PRO A 87 -8.66 9.66 -2.75
CA PRO A 87 -9.09 11.06 -2.69
C PRO A 87 -9.87 11.36 -1.41
N LEU A 88 -9.80 12.61 -0.94
CA LEU A 88 -10.76 13.16 0.02
C LEU A 88 -11.73 14.09 -0.71
N VAL A 89 -13.01 14.05 -0.34
CA VAL A 89 -14.01 15.00 -0.83
C VAL A 89 -14.61 15.72 0.35
N ILE A 90 -14.47 17.05 0.38
CA ILE A 90 -14.93 17.87 1.49
C ILE A 90 -15.48 19.17 0.93
N ASP A 91 -16.75 19.45 1.22
CA ASP A 91 -17.45 20.68 0.83
C ASP A 91 -17.41 20.95 -0.69
N GLY A 92 -17.65 19.90 -1.49
CA GLY A 92 -17.68 19.99 -2.95
C GLY A 92 -16.31 20.11 -3.63
N LYS A 93 -15.22 19.91 -2.89
CA LYS A 93 -13.85 19.91 -3.40
C LYS A 93 -13.21 18.54 -3.24
N ILE A 94 -12.44 18.12 -4.23
CA ILE A 94 -11.70 16.85 -4.20
C ILE A 94 -10.20 17.12 -4.09
N TYR A 95 -9.56 16.45 -3.15
CA TYR A 95 -8.13 16.58 -2.85
C TYR A 95 -7.45 15.24 -3.06
N VAL A 96 -6.35 15.24 -3.81
CA VAL A 96 -5.58 14.03 -4.12
C VAL A 96 -4.09 14.28 -3.91
N THR A 97 -3.38 13.25 -3.47
CA THR A 97 -1.92 13.20 -3.59
C THR A 97 -1.53 12.50 -4.88
N THR A 98 -0.35 12.83 -5.41
CA THR A 98 0.25 12.15 -6.55
C THR A 98 1.65 11.65 -6.19
N ALA A 99 2.28 10.93 -7.12
CA ALA A 99 3.67 10.54 -6.97
C ALA A 99 4.59 11.73 -6.60
N TRP A 100 5.66 11.45 -5.85
CA TRP A 100 6.54 12.43 -5.19
C TRP A 100 5.85 13.28 -4.10
N SER A 101 4.72 12.79 -3.57
CA SER A 101 4.00 13.43 -2.47
C SER A 101 3.45 14.83 -2.80
N LYS A 102 3.17 15.10 -4.08
CA LYS A 102 2.49 16.34 -4.47
C LYS A 102 1.01 16.27 -4.12
N VAL A 103 0.36 17.42 -4.04
CA VAL A 103 -1.09 17.54 -3.77
C VAL A 103 -1.74 18.38 -4.86
N LYS A 104 -2.95 17.98 -5.26
CA LYS A 104 -3.80 18.75 -6.19
C LYS A 104 -5.23 18.82 -5.65
N ALA A 105 -5.87 19.96 -5.84
CA ALA A 105 -7.25 20.21 -5.47
C ALA A 105 -8.08 20.64 -6.67
N TYR A 106 -9.30 20.12 -6.77
CA TYR A 106 -10.24 20.43 -7.85
C TYR A 106 -11.64 20.68 -7.27
N ASN A 107 -12.46 21.43 -8.01
CA ASN A 107 -13.90 21.34 -7.84
C ASN A 107 -14.35 19.90 -8.15
N ALA A 108 -15.02 19.24 -7.22
CA ALA A 108 -15.33 17.82 -7.35
C ALA A 108 -16.44 17.53 -8.38
N ALA A 109 -17.32 18.49 -8.67
CA ALA A 109 -18.36 18.33 -9.68
C ALA A 109 -17.86 18.62 -11.10
N THR A 110 -16.98 19.61 -11.27
CA THR A 110 -16.60 20.13 -12.60
C THR A 110 -15.19 19.76 -13.05
N GLY A 111 -14.31 19.37 -12.12
CA GLY A 111 -12.88 19.16 -12.39
C GLY A 111 -12.07 20.45 -12.55
N GLU A 112 -12.64 21.63 -12.26
CA GLU A 112 -11.90 22.90 -12.30
C GLU A 112 -10.74 22.87 -11.28
N PRO A 113 -9.47 23.10 -11.71
CA PRO A 113 -8.34 23.11 -10.80
C PRO A 113 -8.42 24.31 -9.85
N LEU A 114 -8.22 24.05 -8.56
CA LEU A 114 -8.26 25.08 -7.51
C LEU A 114 -6.85 25.52 -7.12
N TRP A 115 -6.00 24.57 -6.75
CA TRP A 115 -4.60 24.78 -6.39
C TRP A 115 -3.81 23.49 -6.47
N ASP A 116 -2.48 23.61 -6.52
CA ASP A 116 -1.54 22.50 -6.41
C ASP A 116 -0.40 22.85 -5.43
N PHE A 117 0.21 21.81 -4.85
CA PHE A 117 1.34 21.91 -3.95
C PHE A 117 2.38 20.85 -4.28
N ASP A 118 3.63 21.27 -4.45
CA ASP A 118 4.78 20.38 -4.63
C ASP A 118 5.71 20.53 -3.41
N PRO A 119 5.89 19.49 -2.57
CA PRO A 119 6.79 19.56 -1.42
C PRO A 119 8.27 19.62 -1.81
N GLN A 120 8.60 19.48 -3.10
CA GLN A 120 9.96 19.48 -3.64
C GLN A 120 10.84 18.39 -3.04
N VAL A 121 10.31 17.16 -2.97
CA VAL A 121 11.09 15.99 -2.56
C VAL A 121 12.32 15.87 -3.48
N PRO A 122 13.55 15.85 -2.93
CA PRO A 122 14.75 15.70 -3.74
C PRO A 122 14.75 14.38 -4.50
N GLY A 123 15.11 14.40 -5.79
CA GLY A 123 15.09 13.22 -6.65
C GLY A 123 15.88 12.05 -6.07
N GLU A 124 17.03 12.32 -5.45
CA GLU A 124 17.89 11.33 -4.81
C GLU A 124 17.24 10.58 -3.64
N THR A 125 16.08 11.04 -3.16
CA THR A 125 15.27 10.34 -2.15
C THR A 125 14.70 9.02 -2.68
N ALA A 126 14.46 8.89 -3.99
CA ALA A 126 13.83 7.72 -4.59
C ALA A 126 14.55 6.39 -4.27
N VAL A 127 15.87 6.42 -4.13
CA VAL A 127 16.68 5.23 -3.75
C VAL A 127 16.40 4.71 -2.34
N LYS A 128 15.76 5.51 -1.47
CA LYS A 128 15.34 5.12 -0.13
C LYS A 128 13.94 4.52 -0.13
N ALA A 129 13.18 4.68 -1.21
CA ALA A 129 11.85 4.11 -1.35
C ALA A 129 12.00 2.68 -1.88
N CYS A 130 11.47 1.69 -1.14
CA CYS A 130 11.51 0.31 -1.60
C CYS A 130 10.67 0.11 -2.86
N CYS A 131 9.57 0.87 -2.95
CA CYS A 131 8.35 0.37 -3.56
C CYS A 131 7.66 1.41 -4.44
N ASP A 132 8.44 2.16 -5.25
CA ASP A 132 7.98 3.32 -6.03
C ASP A 132 7.87 4.63 -5.19
N VAL A 133 7.75 5.79 -5.85
CA VAL A 133 7.69 7.14 -5.23
C VAL A 133 6.24 7.56 -4.96
N VAL A 134 5.51 6.67 -4.31
CA VAL A 134 4.04 6.71 -4.15
C VAL A 134 3.60 7.52 -2.93
N ASN A 135 2.31 7.85 -2.89
CA ASN A 135 1.63 8.41 -1.74
C ASN A 135 0.16 7.94 -1.72
N ARG A 136 -0.37 7.59 -0.54
CA ARG A 136 -1.71 6.99 -0.41
C ARG A 136 -2.82 7.95 -0.01
N GLY A 137 -2.52 9.20 0.27
CA GLY A 137 -3.55 10.22 0.45
C GLY A 137 -3.27 11.19 1.59
N LEU A 138 -4.33 11.87 1.97
CA LEU A 138 -4.34 12.97 2.93
C LEU A 138 -5.14 12.59 4.17
N ALA A 139 -4.98 13.39 5.22
CA ALA A 139 -5.98 13.55 6.28
C ALA A 139 -6.49 14.99 6.30
N ALA A 140 -7.64 15.24 6.93
CA ALA A 140 -8.20 16.57 7.09
C ALA A 140 -8.64 16.83 8.54
N TYR A 141 -8.42 18.04 9.04
CA TYR A 141 -8.88 18.50 10.34
C TYR A 141 -8.85 20.03 10.38
N GLY A 142 -9.88 20.64 10.96
CA GLY A 142 -10.11 22.08 10.89
C GLY A 142 -10.13 22.57 9.45
N ASP A 143 -9.38 23.62 9.18
CA ASP A 143 -9.16 24.23 7.86
C ASP A 143 -7.93 23.66 7.13
N LYS A 144 -7.37 22.53 7.59
CA LYS A 144 -6.09 21.99 7.09
C LYS A 144 -6.20 20.60 6.48
N LEU A 145 -5.27 20.34 5.57
CA LEU A 145 -4.96 19.03 5.01
C LEU A 145 -3.57 18.58 5.46
N TYR A 146 -3.37 17.28 5.67
CA TYR A 146 -2.11 16.72 6.15
C TYR A 146 -1.59 15.63 5.23
N LEU A 147 -0.29 15.65 4.97
CA LEU A 147 0.40 14.60 4.21
C LEU A 147 1.75 14.24 4.80
N GLY A 148 2.09 12.95 4.72
CA GLY A 148 3.46 12.48 4.85
C GLY A 148 4.16 12.53 3.49
N THR A 149 5.41 13.00 3.46
CA THR A 149 6.20 13.11 2.23
C THR A 149 7.27 12.02 2.16
N LEU A 150 7.68 11.68 0.93
CA LEU A 150 8.65 10.61 0.69
C LEU A 150 9.98 10.83 1.41
N ASP A 151 10.40 12.08 1.63
CA ASP A 151 11.63 12.42 2.37
C ASP A 151 11.44 12.51 3.90
N GLY A 152 10.26 12.16 4.41
CA GLY A 152 10.00 11.99 5.83
C GLY A 152 9.50 13.23 6.56
N ARG A 153 9.01 14.25 5.85
CA ARG A 153 8.27 15.37 6.47
C ARG A 153 6.79 15.02 6.62
N LEU A 154 6.17 15.45 7.72
CA LEU A 154 4.74 15.64 7.87
C LEU A 154 4.44 17.12 7.62
N ILE A 155 3.50 17.41 6.72
CA ILE A 155 3.18 18.78 6.29
C ILE A 155 1.69 19.02 6.51
N ALA A 156 1.34 20.20 7.02
CA ALA A 156 -0.01 20.73 7.03
C ALA A 156 -0.15 21.83 5.98
N LEU A 157 -1.21 21.75 5.19
CA LEU A 157 -1.59 22.72 4.16
C LEU A 157 -2.91 23.38 4.54
N ASP A 158 -3.03 24.66 4.27
CA ASP A 158 -4.32 25.36 4.26
C ASP A 158 -5.19 24.75 3.15
N ARG A 159 -6.39 24.26 3.51
CA ARG A 159 -7.26 23.50 2.62
C ARG A 159 -7.79 24.35 1.45
N GLU A 160 -7.96 25.64 1.66
CA GLU A 160 -8.53 26.57 0.68
C GLU A 160 -7.51 27.01 -0.37
N THR A 161 -6.25 27.17 0.03
CA THR A 161 -5.20 27.81 -0.79
C THR A 161 -4.05 26.88 -1.15
N GLY A 162 -3.93 25.72 -0.49
CA GLY A 162 -2.81 24.78 -0.67
C GLY A 162 -1.48 25.25 -0.07
N LYS A 163 -1.47 26.38 0.65
CA LYS A 163 -0.24 26.93 1.24
C LYS A 163 0.18 26.14 2.46
N GLU A 164 1.49 25.90 2.59
CA GLU A 164 2.06 25.29 3.79
C GLU A 164 1.78 26.14 5.04
N VAL A 165 1.18 25.52 6.05
CA VAL A 165 0.96 26.10 7.39
C VAL A 165 2.13 25.73 8.30
N TRP A 166 2.53 24.45 8.31
CA TRP A 166 3.70 23.97 9.01
C TRP A 166 4.27 22.70 8.35
N SER A 167 5.56 22.43 8.61
CA SER A 167 6.27 21.23 8.16
C SER A 167 7.21 20.72 9.25
N LYS A 168 7.23 19.41 9.48
CA LYS A 168 8.03 18.74 10.52
C LYS A 168 8.71 17.52 9.96
N VAL A 169 10.03 17.43 10.10
CA VAL A 169 10.77 16.20 9.81
C VAL A 169 10.47 15.17 10.91
N THR A 170 9.91 14.02 10.54
CA THR A 170 9.51 12.98 11.50
C THR A 170 10.59 11.92 11.70
N VAL A 171 11.53 11.82 10.75
CA VAL A 171 12.55 10.77 10.64
C VAL A 171 13.98 11.30 10.70
N ASP A 172 14.92 10.44 11.05
CA ASP A 172 16.34 10.69 10.80
C ASP A 172 16.60 10.55 9.28
N GLN A 173 16.67 11.69 8.58
CA GLN A 173 16.86 11.72 7.13
C GLN A 173 18.24 11.20 6.68
N SER A 174 19.20 10.96 7.59
CA SER A 174 20.43 10.25 7.24
C SER A 174 20.21 8.75 7.01
N LYS A 175 19.10 8.21 7.53
CA LYS A 175 18.66 6.82 7.35
C LYS A 175 17.69 6.69 6.17
N PRO A 176 17.47 5.45 5.67
CA PRO A 176 16.58 5.18 4.55
C PRO A 176 15.10 5.11 4.98
N TYR A 177 14.63 6.08 5.76
CA TYR A 177 13.20 6.23 6.03
C TYR A 177 12.50 6.95 4.87
N THR A 178 11.25 6.58 4.63
CA THR A 178 10.32 7.29 3.74
C THR A 178 8.91 7.30 4.33
N ILE A 179 8.01 8.17 3.85
CA ILE A 179 6.57 8.09 4.18
C ILE A 179 5.76 7.96 2.90
N THR A 180 4.90 6.95 2.86
CA THR A 180 4.01 6.65 1.71
C THR A 180 2.53 6.57 2.11
N GLY A 181 2.24 6.12 3.33
CA GLY A 181 0.87 5.98 3.85
C GLY A 181 0.18 7.34 4.10
N ALA A 182 -1.15 7.31 4.11
CA ALA A 182 -1.97 8.46 4.48
C ALA A 182 -2.02 8.63 6.01
N PRO A 183 -1.82 9.84 6.56
CA PRO A 183 -2.04 10.10 7.98
C PRO A 183 -3.49 9.83 8.39
N ARG A 184 -3.72 9.65 9.69
CA ARG A 184 -5.06 9.74 10.32
C ARG A 184 -5.07 10.89 11.31
N VAL A 185 -6.22 11.52 11.52
CA VAL A 185 -6.39 12.49 12.62
C VAL A 185 -7.34 11.89 13.64
N VAL A 186 -6.92 11.83 14.90
CA VAL A 186 -7.76 11.38 16.03
C VAL A 186 -7.65 12.42 17.13
N ALA A 187 -8.78 12.95 17.60
CA ALA A 187 -8.84 13.94 18.69
C ALA A 187 -7.85 15.12 18.52
N GLY A 188 -7.76 15.68 17.30
CA GLY A 188 -6.85 16.79 16.99
C GLY A 188 -5.37 16.41 16.90
N LYS A 189 -5.04 15.12 16.81
CA LYS A 189 -3.67 14.63 16.63
C LYS A 189 -3.51 13.94 15.28
N VAL A 190 -2.57 14.42 14.47
CA VAL A 190 -2.17 13.82 13.20
C VAL A 190 -1.19 12.69 13.48
N ILE A 191 -1.59 11.46 13.16
CA ILE A 191 -0.84 10.24 13.40
C ILE A 191 -0.24 9.78 12.07
N ILE A 192 1.06 9.53 12.06
CA ILE A 192 1.79 9.06 10.89
C ILE A 192 2.95 8.14 11.29
N GLY A 193 3.17 7.10 10.49
CA GLY A 193 4.34 6.22 10.60
C GLY A 193 5.35 6.47 9.47
N ASN A 194 6.06 5.42 9.07
CA ASN A 194 7.12 5.47 8.06
C ASN A 194 7.35 4.07 7.47
N GLY A 195 8.08 4.01 6.35
CA GLY A 195 8.62 2.80 5.73
C GLY A 195 10.15 2.81 5.72
N GLY A 196 10.76 1.70 5.25
CA GLY A 196 12.21 1.53 5.14
C GLY A 196 12.77 0.21 5.67
N ALA A 197 11.92 -0.76 6.06
CA ALA A 197 12.35 -2.03 6.64
C ALA A 197 13.28 -2.83 5.70
N GLU A 198 13.10 -2.70 4.39
CA GLU A 198 13.95 -3.35 3.37
C GLU A 198 15.41 -2.89 3.42
N TYR A 199 15.68 -1.72 3.99
CA TYR A 199 17.00 -1.10 4.01
C TYR A 199 17.68 -1.13 5.37
N GLY A 200 16.94 -1.18 6.47
CA GLY A 200 17.55 -1.16 7.81
C GLY A 200 17.08 -0.01 8.70
N VAL A 201 15.83 -0.02 9.15
CA VAL A 201 15.30 1.02 10.04
C VAL A 201 14.51 0.46 11.23
N ARG A 202 14.27 1.29 12.24
CA ARG A 202 13.49 0.96 13.45
C ARG A 202 12.11 1.57 13.32
N GLY A 203 11.07 0.73 13.24
CA GLY A 203 9.70 1.19 13.07
C GLY A 203 9.15 1.96 14.27
N TYR A 204 8.36 2.98 13.98
CA TYR A 204 7.58 3.74 14.96
C TYR A 204 6.39 4.43 14.28
N VAL A 205 5.44 4.85 15.10
CA VAL A 205 4.34 5.76 14.74
C VAL A 205 4.36 6.95 15.71
N THR A 206 4.04 8.14 15.21
CA THR A 206 4.10 9.39 16.00
C THR A 206 2.82 10.18 15.82
N ALA A 207 2.32 10.75 16.91
CA ALA A 207 1.24 11.73 16.88
C ALA A 207 1.79 13.15 17.03
N TYR A 208 1.25 14.05 16.22
CA TYR A 208 1.55 15.47 16.23
C TYR A 208 0.27 16.26 16.46
N ASP A 209 0.35 17.34 17.23
CA ASP A 209 -0.76 18.29 17.35
C ASP A 209 -1.13 18.85 15.97
N ALA A 210 -2.41 18.82 15.62
CA ALA A 210 -2.90 19.17 14.29
C ALA A 210 -2.70 20.66 13.95
N GLU A 211 -2.69 21.53 14.95
CA GLU A 211 -2.57 22.98 14.76
C GLU A 211 -1.11 23.42 14.62
N SER A 212 -0.24 22.95 15.53
CA SER A 212 1.15 23.42 15.66
C SER A 212 2.19 22.49 15.04
N GLY A 213 1.84 21.22 14.80
CA GLY A 213 2.77 20.17 14.44
C GLY A 213 3.74 19.78 15.56
N GLU A 214 3.48 20.15 16.81
CA GLU A 214 4.29 19.69 17.94
C GLU A 214 4.10 18.20 18.19
N GLN A 215 5.19 17.48 18.43
CA GLN A 215 5.12 16.04 18.71
C GLN A 215 4.45 15.82 20.07
N ALA A 216 3.31 15.12 20.08
CA ALA A 216 2.61 14.75 21.30
C ALA A 216 3.23 13.50 21.94
N TRP A 217 3.36 12.42 21.16
CA TRP A 217 3.95 11.16 21.61
C TRP A 217 4.53 10.37 20.44
N ARG A 218 5.40 9.40 20.75
CA ARG A 218 5.96 8.43 19.80
C ARG A 218 5.90 7.02 20.37
N PHE A 219 5.40 6.08 19.58
CA PHE A 219 5.39 4.65 19.89
C PHE A 219 6.39 3.92 18.99
N TYR A 220 7.42 3.31 19.58
CA TYR A 220 8.37 2.47 18.84
C TYR A 220 7.86 1.03 18.80
N VAL A 221 7.98 0.38 17.64
CA VAL A 221 7.44 -0.97 17.44
C VAL A 221 8.40 -2.06 17.90
N VAL A 222 9.71 -1.82 17.87
CA VAL A 222 10.72 -2.80 18.26
C VAL A 222 11.70 -2.22 19.28
N PRO A 223 12.30 -3.04 20.15
CA PRO A 223 13.28 -2.59 21.14
C PRO A 223 14.54 -2.01 20.48
N GLY A 224 15.16 -1.05 21.15
CA GLY A 224 16.38 -0.36 20.74
C GLY A 224 17.66 -1.10 21.16
N GLY A 225 18.78 -0.38 21.14
CA GLY A 225 20.06 -0.93 21.58
C GLY A 225 20.22 -1.02 23.10
N PRO A 226 21.36 -1.56 23.60
CA PRO A 226 21.65 -1.69 25.03
C PRO A 226 21.60 -0.38 25.81
N GLU A 227 21.85 0.76 25.15
CA GLU A 227 21.78 2.09 25.77
C GLU A 227 20.35 2.48 26.18
N GLU A 228 19.32 1.84 25.60
CA GLU A 228 17.90 2.10 25.87
C GLU A 228 17.27 1.06 26.82
N GLU A 229 17.94 -0.06 27.11
CA GLU A 229 17.37 -1.20 27.86
C GLU A 229 16.83 -0.82 29.25
N GLY A 230 17.40 0.21 29.89
CA GLY A 230 16.95 0.70 31.20
C GLY A 230 15.94 1.86 31.18
N THR A 231 15.63 2.40 30.01
CA THR A 231 14.74 3.56 29.82
C THR A 231 13.57 3.27 28.89
N GLU A 232 13.52 2.07 28.33
CA GLU A 232 12.42 1.60 27.51
C GLU A 232 11.10 1.53 28.30
N PRO A 233 9.97 1.87 27.66
CA PRO A 233 8.67 1.61 28.23
C PRO A 233 8.46 0.10 28.43
N GLU A 234 7.64 -0.26 29.43
CA GLU A 234 7.45 -1.65 29.87
C GLU A 234 7.12 -2.62 28.73
N TYR A 235 6.31 -2.20 27.76
CA TYR A 235 5.95 -3.02 26.60
C TYR A 235 7.19 -3.39 25.74
N LEU A 236 8.15 -2.47 25.56
CA LEU A 236 9.39 -2.76 24.85
C LEU A 236 10.36 -3.61 25.67
N ALA A 237 10.42 -3.40 26.99
CA ALA A 237 11.21 -4.25 27.87
C ALA A 237 10.75 -5.72 27.79
N LYS A 238 9.42 -5.95 27.78
CA LYS A 238 8.84 -7.28 27.55
C LYS A 238 9.11 -7.79 26.14
N ALA A 239 8.97 -6.95 25.12
CA ALA A 239 9.24 -7.33 23.75
C ALA A 239 10.70 -7.78 23.56
N ARG A 240 11.67 -7.13 24.22
CA ARG A 240 13.10 -7.45 24.17
C ARG A 240 13.42 -8.91 24.51
N GLU A 241 12.66 -9.53 25.43
CA GLU A 241 12.82 -10.95 25.79
C GLU A 241 12.57 -11.89 24.59
N THR A 242 11.89 -11.41 23.55
CA THR A 242 11.60 -12.16 22.32
C THR A 242 12.64 -11.95 21.21
N TRP A 243 13.71 -11.20 21.48
CA TRP A 243 14.80 -10.93 20.54
C TRP A 243 16.12 -11.50 21.04
N ASN A 244 16.96 -11.93 20.09
CA ASN A 244 18.29 -12.47 20.36
C ASN A 244 19.33 -11.74 19.49
N GLY A 245 20.57 -11.65 19.95
CA GLY A 245 21.66 -11.02 19.20
C GLY A 245 21.58 -9.48 19.17
N GLU A 246 22.07 -8.86 18.09
CA GLU A 246 22.26 -7.40 17.99
C GLU A 246 21.37 -6.75 16.91
N TRP A 247 20.08 -7.05 16.93
CA TRP A 247 19.10 -6.59 15.91
C TRP A 247 19.08 -5.08 15.69
N TRP A 248 19.35 -4.29 16.73
CA TRP A 248 19.33 -2.82 16.68
C TRP A 248 20.35 -2.25 15.68
N LYS A 249 21.42 -3.00 15.34
CA LYS A 249 22.38 -2.60 14.29
C LYS A 249 21.77 -2.59 12.89
N PHE A 250 20.71 -3.36 12.68
CA PHE A 250 19.96 -3.44 11.43
C PHE A 250 18.62 -2.69 11.50
N GLY A 251 18.35 -2.00 12.61
CA GLY A 251 17.09 -1.31 12.89
C GLY A 251 15.97 -2.21 13.42
N GLY A 252 15.96 -3.50 13.11
CA GLY A 252 14.97 -4.47 13.58
C GLY A 252 13.68 -4.52 12.75
N GLY A 253 13.27 -3.44 12.09
CA GLY A 253 12.08 -3.38 11.23
C GLY A 253 10.84 -2.89 11.98
N GLY A 254 9.66 -3.41 11.60
CA GLY A 254 8.39 -3.08 12.27
C GLY A 254 7.80 -1.73 11.84
N THR A 255 8.13 -1.26 10.64
CA THR A 255 7.65 0.03 10.11
C THR A 255 6.13 0.07 9.96
N VAL A 256 5.50 1.17 10.40
CA VAL A 256 4.03 1.40 10.33
C VAL A 256 3.74 2.23 9.08
N TRP A 257 3.80 1.60 7.90
CA TRP A 257 3.85 2.33 6.63
C TRP A 257 2.49 2.54 5.94
N ASP A 258 1.39 2.05 6.52
CA ASP A 258 0.08 2.07 5.88
C ASP A 258 -1.12 2.18 6.83
N SER A 259 -1.75 1.07 7.18
CA SER A 259 -3.10 1.09 7.74
C SER A 259 -3.15 1.36 9.25
N MET A 260 -4.17 2.14 9.61
CA MET A 260 -4.55 2.47 10.98
C MET A 260 -6.09 2.57 11.03
N ALA A 261 -6.71 2.18 12.13
CA ALA A 261 -8.16 2.32 12.37
C ALA A 261 -8.41 2.84 13.79
N TYR A 262 -9.59 3.40 14.06
CA TYR A 262 -9.90 3.97 15.38
C TYR A 262 -11.31 3.59 15.83
N ASP A 263 -11.47 3.19 17.09
CA ASP A 263 -12.77 3.04 17.73
C ASP A 263 -12.96 4.17 18.77
N PRO A 264 -13.85 5.16 18.52
CA PRO A 264 -14.10 6.25 19.46
C PRO A 264 -14.83 5.81 20.73
N GLU A 265 -15.57 4.70 20.72
CA GLU A 265 -16.25 4.19 21.92
C GLU A 265 -15.28 3.53 22.90
N LEU A 266 -14.28 2.82 22.37
CA LEU A 266 -13.24 2.15 23.17
C LEU A 266 -12.04 3.05 23.47
N ASP A 267 -11.93 4.16 22.74
CA ASP A 267 -10.77 5.05 22.70
C ASP A 267 -9.47 4.27 22.43
N LEU A 268 -9.49 3.49 21.34
CA LEU A 268 -8.39 2.65 20.89
C LEU A 268 -8.03 2.96 19.44
N LEU A 269 -6.76 3.32 19.23
CA LEU A 269 -6.13 3.40 17.91
C LEU A 269 -5.45 2.06 17.62
N TYR A 270 -5.80 1.46 16.49
CA TYR A 270 -5.19 0.22 16.00
C TYR A 270 -4.17 0.55 14.92
N ILE A 271 -2.96 0.03 15.05
CA ILE A 271 -1.89 0.16 14.06
C ILE A 271 -1.46 -1.22 13.57
N GLY A 272 -1.19 -1.31 12.27
CA GLY A 272 -0.56 -2.47 11.67
C GLY A 272 0.97 -2.31 11.61
N THR A 273 1.74 -3.34 11.98
CA THR A 273 3.22 -3.26 12.01
C THR A 273 3.88 -4.10 10.92
N GLY A 274 5.01 -3.60 10.42
CA GLY A 274 5.73 -4.20 9.30
C GLY A 274 6.55 -5.45 9.62
N ASN A 275 7.23 -5.91 8.58
CA ASN A 275 8.20 -6.99 8.54
C ASN A 275 9.50 -6.67 9.31
N GLY A 276 10.31 -7.70 9.56
CA GLY A 276 11.61 -7.57 10.21
C GLY A 276 12.73 -7.03 9.30
N SER A 277 13.73 -6.40 9.90
CA SER A 277 14.94 -5.92 9.21
C SER A 277 16.23 -6.48 9.83
N PRO A 278 17.03 -7.27 9.08
CA PRO A 278 16.72 -7.82 7.75
C PRO A 278 15.51 -8.77 7.78
N TRP A 279 14.98 -9.14 6.61
CA TRP A 279 13.91 -10.13 6.51
C TRP A 279 14.36 -11.46 7.12
N ASN A 280 15.55 -11.95 6.75
CA ASN A 280 16.05 -13.23 7.23
C ASN A 280 16.31 -13.22 8.76
N GLN A 281 15.46 -13.95 9.50
CA GLN A 281 15.52 -14.01 10.97
C GLN A 281 16.86 -14.54 11.49
N ALA A 282 17.52 -15.44 10.77
CA ALA A 282 18.79 -16.02 11.21
C ALA A 282 19.90 -14.96 11.34
N TYR A 283 19.82 -13.85 10.59
CA TYR A 283 20.70 -12.70 10.73
C TYR A 283 20.15 -11.65 11.70
N ARG A 284 18.84 -11.38 11.64
CA ARG A 284 18.19 -10.36 12.47
C ARG A 284 18.21 -10.72 13.95
N SER A 285 17.87 -11.97 14.28
CA SER A 285 17.70 -12.48 15.64
C SER A 285 18.23 -13.92 15.73
N PRO A 286 19.58 -14.10 15.72
CA PRO A 286 20.18 -15.42 15.80
C PRO A 286 19.74 -16.15 17.07
N GLY A 287 19.20 -17.36 16.96
CA GLY A 287 18.55 -18.08 18.07
C GLY A 287 17.02 -17.97 18.08
N GLY A 288 16.44 -17.25 17.11
CA GLY A 288 15.00 -17.17 16.90
C GLY A 288 14.33 -16.15 17.83
N GLY A 289 13.13 -16.49 18.30
CA GLY A 289 12.25 -15.61 19.07
C GLY A 289 11.11 -15.02 18.24
N ASP A 290 10.09 -14.52 18.91
CA ASP A 290 8.91 -13.95 18.25
C ASP A 290 9.19 -12.60 17.60
N ASN A 291 10.24 -11.91 18.04
CA ASN A 291 10.62 -10.58 17.58
C ASN A 291 9.47 -9.56 17.65
N LEU A 292 8.88 -9.40 18.83
CA LEU A 292 7.78 -8.46 19.03
C LEU A 292 8.23 -6.99 18.81
N TYR A 293 7.43 -6.13 18.20
CA TYR A 293 6.07 -6.33 17.69
C TYR A 293 6.04 -6.38 16.16
N LEU A 294 6.92 -7.15 15.51
CA LEU A 294 6.87 -7.36 14.05
C LEU A 294 5.61 -8.11 13.62
N SER A 295 5.06 -7.78 12.44
CA SER A 295 3.87 -8.42 11.85
C SER A 295 2.71 -8.58 12.84
N SER A 296 2.34 -7.49 13.50
CA SER A 296 1.31 -7.46 14.52
C SER A 296 0.27 -6.37 14.26
N ILE A 297 -0.94 -6.62 14.76
CA ILE A 297 -1.89 -5.56 15.08
C ILE A 297 -1.60 -5.13 16.52
N VAL A 298 -1.46 -3.82 16.75
CA VAL A 298 -1.23 -3.26 18.08
C VAL A 298 -2.30 -2.21 18.37
N ALA A 299 -2.96 -2.31 19.52
CA ALA A 299 -3.87 -1.29 20.02
C ALA A 299 -3.14 -0.38 21.01
N ILE A 300 -3.28 0.93 20.80
CA ILE A 300 -2.69 1.96 21.65
C ILE A 300 -3.73 3.04 22.00
N ARG A 301 -3.48 3.77 23.08
CA ARG A 301 -4.27 4.95 23.44
C ARG A 301 -3.92 6.12 22.50
N PRO A 302 -4.89 6.72 21.80
CA PRO A 302 -4.61 7.78 20.84
C PRO A 302 -4.07 9.06 21.50
N GLU A 303 -4.45 9.33 22.75
CA GLU A 303 -4.01 10.53 23.45
C GLU A 303 -2.54 10.46 23.87
N THR A 304 -2.06 9.28 24.29
CA THR A 304 -0.76 9.12 24.95
C THR A 304 0.22 8.21 24.21
N GLY A 305 -0.26 7.40 23.26
CA GLY A 305 0.52 6.34 22.63
C GLY A 305 0.77 5.13 23.54
N GLU A 306 0.06 5.03 24.66
CA GLU A 306 0.21 3.92 25.62
C GLU A 306 -0.24 2.59 25.00
N TYR A 307 0.59 1.56 25.12
CA TYR A 307 0.27 0.19 24.71
C TYR A 307 -0.95 -0.37 25.47
N VAL A 308 -1.87 -1.02 24.77
CA VAL A 308 -3.02 -1.72 25.38
C VAL A 308 -2.94 -3.23 25.16
N TRP A 309 -2.99 -3.67 23.91
CA TRP A 309 -2.88 -5.08 23.53
C TRP A 309 -2.22 -5.23 22.16
N HIS A 310 -1.78 -6.44 21.83
CA HIS A 310 -1.38 -6.79 20.46
C HIS A 310 -1.82 -8.21 20.11
N TYR A 311 -1.92 -8.48 18.82
CA TYR A 311 -1.99 -9.82 18.25
C TYR A 311 -0.92 -9.93 17.16
N GLN A 312 -0.02 -10.91 17.28
CA GLN A 312 1.06 -11.12 16.31
C GLN A 312 0.63 -12.16 15.27
N GLU A 313 0.43 -11.73 14.02
CA GLU A 313 -0.04 -12.58 12.93
C GLU A 313 1.06 -13.51 12.41
N THR A 314 2.32 -13.03 12.40
CA THR A 314 3.47 -13.81 11.91
C THR A 314 4.65 -13.76 12.90
N PRO A 315 4.65 -14.61 13.95
CA PRO A 315 5.76 -14.68 14.89
C PRO A 315 7.12 -15.00 14.24
N GLY A 316 8.11 -14.17 14.55
CA GLY A 316 9.46 -14.28 14.00
C GLY A 316 9.51 -14.10 12.49
N ASP A 317 8.68 -13.24 11.89
CA ASP A 317 8.62 -12.99 10.43
C ASP A 317 9.98 -13.14 9.72
N THR A 318 10.01 -13.93 8.65
CA THR A 318 11.19 -14.07 7.80
C THR A 318 10.89 -13.98 6.31
N TRP A 319 9.67 -13.59 5.92
CA TRP A 319 9.17 -13.68 4.55
C TRP A 319 8.70 -12.34 4.00
N ASP A 320 9.03 -11.22 4.66
CA ASP A 320 8.43 -9.92 4.37
C ASP A 320 6.91 -9.94 4.56
N PHE A 321 6.43 -10.67 5.57
CA PHE A 321 5.01 -10.67 5.94
C PHE A 321 4.75 -9.53 6.90
N THR A 322 4.27 -8.43 6.35
CA THR A 322 3.76 -7.28 7.10
C THR A 322 2.35 -7.59 7.62
N ALA A 323 1.97 -6.88 8.68
CA ALA A 323 0.61 -6.75 9.20
C ALA A 323 0.10 -5.31 9.04
N THR A 324 0.54 -4.60 8.00
CA THR A 324 0.21 -3.19 7.72
C THR A 324 -0.97 -3.02 6.77
N GLN A 325 -1.53 -4.14 6.32
CA GLN A 325 -2.66 -4.22 5.40
C GLN A 325 -3.91 -3.60 6.02
N HIS A 326 -4.96 -3.44 5.20
CA HIS A 326 -6.17 -2.74 5.62
C HIS A 326 -6.80 -3.36 6.88
N ILE A 327 -6.98 -2.54 7.93
CA ILE A 327 -7.64 -2.92 9.19
C ILE A 327 -9.05 -2.35 9.14
N MET A 328 -10.07 -3.21 9.26
CA MET A 328 -11.47 -2.77 9.29
C MET A 328 -12.14 -3.14 10.61
N LEU A 329 -12.95 -2.24 11.15
CA LEU A 329 -13.74 -2.47 12.36
C LEU A 329 -15.18 -2.76 11.97
N ALA A 330 -15.79 -3.78 12.56
CA ALA A 330 -17.18 -4.11 12.32
C ALA A 330 -17.83 -4.70 13.57
N ASP A 331 -19.15 -4.66 13.63
CA ASP A 331 -19.92 -5.43 14.59
C ASP A 331 -20.56 -6.62 13.88
N LEU A 332 -20.17 -7.85 14.25
CA LEU A 332 -20.65 -9.07 13.60
C LEU A 332 -21.42 -9.96 14.58
N GLU A 333 -22.40 -10.71 14.09
CA GLU A 333 -23.03 -11.78 14.86
C GLU A 333 -22.22 -13.07 14.68
N ILE A 334 -21.55 -13.52 15.76
CA ILE A 334 -20.71 -14.71 15.78
C ILE A 334 -21.15 -15.57 16.96
N ASP A 335 -21.45 -16.85 16.70
CA ASP A 335 -21.97 -17.80 17.69
C ASP A 335 -23.20 -17.27 18.46
N GLY A 336 -24.09 -16.57 17.75
CA GLY A 336 -25.32 -15.98 18.31
C GLY A 336 -25.07 -14.80 19.24
N ARG A 337 -23.89 -14.19 19.21
CA ARG A 337 -23.54 -12.99 19.99
C ARG A 337 -23.04 -11.88 19.07
N LYS A 338 -23.47 -10.65 19.32
CA LYS A 338 -22.89 -9.47 18.67
C LYS A 338 -21.49 -9.23 19.24
N ARG A 339 -20.47 -9.27 18.39
CA ARG A 339 -19.06 -9.07 18.73
C ARG A 339 -18.54 -7.81 18.06
N LYS A 340 -17.78 -7.02 18.82
CA LYS A 340 -17.03 -5.87 18.31
C LYS A 340 -15.71 -6.37 17.74
N VAL A 341 -15.63 -6.51 16.42
CA VAL A 341 -14.48 -7.15 15.76
C VAL A 341 -13.57 -6.17 15.04
N LEU A 342 -12.31 -6.58 14.92
CA LEU A 342 -11.32 -6.07 13.97
C LEU A 342 -11.03 -7.17 12.96
N MET A 343 -10.99 -6.82 11.67
CA MET A 343 -10.72 -7.74 10.57
C MET A 343 -9.50 -7.29 9.77
N GLN A 344 -8.64 -8.24 9.40
CA GLN A 344 -7.48 -7.96 8.56
C GLN A 344 -7.12 -9.19 7.69
N ALA A 345 -6.67 -8.93 6.47
CA ALA A 345 -6.09 -9.93 5.57
C ALA A 345 -4.64 -9.54 5.26
N PRO A 346 -3.66 -9.81 6.13
CA PRO A 346 -2.26 -9.43 5.89
C PRO A 346 -1.63 -10.21 4.73
N LYS A 347 -0.36 -9.88 4.45
CA LYS A 347 0.44 -10.55 3.41
C LYS A 347 0.49 -12.07 3.55
N ASN A 348 0.40 -12.59 4.78
CA ASN A 348 0.68 -14.00 5.09
C ASN A 348 -0.36 -15.00 4.57
N GLY A 349 -1.54 -14.56 4.11
CA GLY A 349 -2.57 -15.40 3.49
C GLY A 349 -3.71 -15.86 4.39
N PHE A 350 -3.72 -15.48 5.68
CA PHE A 350 -4.85 -15.69 6.59
C PHE A 350 -5.77 -14.48 6.68
N PHE A 351 -7.06 -14.71 6.85
CA PHE A 351 -8.02 -13.68 7.21
C PHE A 351 -8.29 -13.77 8.71
N TYR A 352 -8.00 -12.72 9.45
CA TYR A 352 -8.14 -12.68 10.90
C TYR A 352 -9.41 -11.93 11.31
N VAL A 353 -10.11 -12.48 12.29
CA VAL A 353 -11.16 -11.78 13.04
C VAL A 353 -10.74 -11.79 14.50
N LEU A 354 -10.52 -10.59 15.06
CA LEU A 354 -10.13 -10.38 16.45
C LEU A 354 -11.25 -9.65 17.20
N ASP A 355 -11.38 -9.89 18.49
CA ASP A 355 -12.11 -8.98 19.37
C ASP A 355 -11.30 -7.68 19.51
N ARG A 356 -11.87 -6.56 19.07
CA ARG A 356 -11.12 -5.29 19.01
C ARG A 356 -10.97 -4.61 20.38
N GLU A 357 -11.70 -5.07 21.40
CA GLU A 357 -11.54 -4.57 22.77
C GLU A 357 -10.32 -5.22 23.44
N THR A 358 -10.12 -6.52 23.22
CA THR A 358 -9.16 -7.33 24.00
C THR A 358 -7.97 -7.85 23.20
N GLY A 359 -8.05 -7.87 21.86
CA GLY A 359 -7.08 -8.51 20.98
C GLY A 359 -7.22 -10.03 20.90
N GLU A 360 -8.28 -10.61 21.49
CA GLU A 360 -8.54 -12.05 21.44
C GLU A 360 -8.80 -12.52 20.00
N LEU A 361 -8.11 -13.57 19.57
CA LEU A 361 -8.39 -14.22 18.29
C LEU A 361 -9.75 -14.92 18.35
N ILE A 362 -10.67 -14.51 17.48
CA ILE A 362 -11.98 -15.16 17.31
C ILE A 362 -11.87 -16.25 16.24
N SER A 363 -11.32 -15.93 15.07
CA SER A 363 -11.13 -16.89 13.99
C SER A 363 -10.00 -16.47 13.05
N ALA A 364 -9.35 -17.47 12.44
CA ALA A 364 -8.40 -17.25 11.36
C ALA A 364 -8.39 -18.45 10.40
N ASN A 365 -8.60 -18.19 9.12
CA ASN A 365 -8.52 -19.20 8.06
C ASN A 365 -7.83 -18.62 6.82
N ASN A 366 -7.18 -19.48 6.03
CA ASN A 366 -6.46 -19.03 4.86
C ASN A 366 -7.45 -18.68 3.73
N TYR A 367 -7.33 -17.47 3.17
CA TYR A 367 -8.15 -17.02 2.03
C TYR A 367 -7.47 -17.28 0.68
N VAL A 368 -6.22 -17.76 0.70
CA VAL A 368 -5.50 -18.31 -0.45
C VAL A 368 -4.76 -19.59 -0.07
N PRO A 369 -4.38 -20.44 -1.04
CA PRO A 369 -3.42 -21.51 -0.80
C PRO A 369 -2.08 -20.97 -0.31
N GLN A 370 -1.51 -21.62 0.71
CA GLN A 370 -0.24 -21.23 1.30
C GLN A 370 0.62 -22.44 1.69
N ASN A 371 1.94 -22.29 1.69
CA ASN A 371 2.89 -23.38 1.95
C ASN A 371 3.89 -23.12 3.08
N TRP A 372 3.85 -21.95 3.73
CA TRP A 372 4.72 -21.62 4.87
C TRP A 372 4.22 -22.19 6.20
N THR A 373 2.96 -22.62 6.25
CA THR A 373 2.26 -23.09 7.45
C THR A 373 1.20 -24.13 7.08
N THR A 374 0.82 -24.98 8.04
CA THR A 374 -0.31 -25.91 7.92
C THR A 374 -1.63 -25.37 8.49
N GLY A 375 -1.63 -24.16 9.06
CA GLY A 375 -2.83 -23.53 9.66
C GLY A 375 -2.52 -22.82 10.99
N ILE A 376 -3.53 -22.20 11.59
CA ILE A 376 -3.45 -21.60 12.93
C ILE A 376 -3.85 -22.65 13.98
N ASP A 377 -3.05 -22.80 15.03
CA ASP A 377 -3.47 -23.46 16.26
C ASP A 377 -4.36 -22.49 17.05
N MET A 378 -5.67 -22.71 17.02
CA MET A 378 -6.65 -21.85 17.69
C MET A 378 -6.54 -21.86 19.22
N ALA A 379 -5.86 -22.83 19.83
CA ALA A 379 -5.63 -22.83 21.29
C ALA A 379 -4.57 -21.81 21.71
N THR A 380 -3.57 -21.58 20.85
CA THR A 380 -2.47 -20.63 21.11
C THR A 380 -2.60 -19.35 20.30
N GLY A 381 -3.41 -19.36 19.24
CA GLY A 381 -3.54 -18.29 18.25
C GLY A 381 -2.34 -18.17 17.30
N ARG A 382 -1.48 -19.20 17.21
CA ARG A 382 -0.20 -19.14 16.51
C ARG A 382 -0.19 -20.00 15.23
N PRO A 383 0.55 -19.59 14.18
CA PRO A 383 0.70 -20.41 12.98
C PRO A 383 1.58 -21.64 13.24
N ASN A 384 1.18 -22.78 12.69
CA ASN A 384 1.97 -24.00 12.63
C ASN A 384 2.95 -23.89 11.46
N VAL A 385 4.09 -23.22 11.68
CA VAL A 385 5.09 -22.98 10.63
C VAL A 385 5.70 -24.30 10.14
N VAL A 386 5.73 -24.48 8.82
CA VAL A 386 6.40 -25.60 8.17
C VAL A 386 7.93 -25.40 8.27
N PRO A 387 8.72 -26.36 8.80
CA PRO A 387 10.16 -26.18 9.00
C PRO A 387 10.93 -25.74 7.76
N GLU A 388 10.56 -26.24 6.58
CA GLU A 388 11.16 -25.90 5.29
C GLU A 388 11.00 -24.42 4.92
N ALA A 389 9.97 -23.75 5.44
CA ALA A 389 9.74 -22.32 5.20
C ALA A 389 10.77 -21.44 5.92
N ARG A 390 11.42 -21.94 6.98
CA ARG A 390 12.53 -21.27 7.68
C ARG A 390 13.84 -21.46 6.92
N TYR A 391 13.92 -20.86 5.73
CA TYR A 391 15.06 -20.99 4.82
C TYR A 391 16.39 -20.54 5.45
N GLY A 392 16.37 -19.57 6.38
CA GLY A 392 17.54 -19.15 7.15
C GLY A 392 18.10 -20.25 8.06
N ASP A 393 17.23 -21.04 8.68
CA ASP A 393 17.63 -22.13 9.60
C ASP A 393 18.06 -23.38 8.82
N THR A 394 17.36 -23.69 7.73
CA THR A 394 17.66 -24.88 6.92
C THR A 394 18.85 -24.68 5.99
N GLY A 395 19.20 -23.43 5.66
CA GLY A 395 20.20 -23.09 4.67
C GLY A 395 19.83 -23.50 3.24
N LYS A 396 18.55 -23.83 2.99
CA LYS A 396 18.05 -24.30 1.70
C LYS A 396 17.08 -23.29 1.09
N PRO A 397 17.02 -23.19 -0.25
CA PRO A 397 16.03 -22.36 -0.91
C PRO A 397 14.59 -22.81 -0.60
N PHE A 398 13.68 -21.85 -0.48
CA PHE A 398 12.25 -22.05 -0.28
C PHE A 398 11.47 -21.19 -1.27
N ILE A 399 10.56 -21.80 -2.05
CA ILE A 399 9.63 -21.06 -2.91
C ILE A 399 8.34 -20.85 -2.13
N GLY A 400 8.18 -19.66 -1.53
CA GLY A 400 7.04 -19.36 -0.66
C GLY A 400 5.84 -18.86 -1.44
N SER A 401 4.66 -19.36 -1.10
CA SER A 401 3.35 -18.84 -1.49
C SER A 401 2.53 -18.66 -0.20
N PRO A 402 2.09 -17.44 0.15
CA PRO A 402 2.36 -16.19 -0.55
C PRO A 402 3.86 -15.83 -0.56
N GLY A 403 4.29 -15.12 -1.60
CA GLY A 403 5.63 -14.52 -1.67
C GLY A 403 5.71 -13.19 -0.90
N ALA A 404 6.83 -12.47 -1.04
CA ALA A 404 7.07 -11.18 -0.37
C ALA A 404 6.04 -10.09 -0.75
N GLY A 405 5.42 -10.21 -1.94
CA GLY A 405 4.29 -9.36 -2.34
C GLY A 405 3.02 -9.56 -1.50
N GLY A 406 2.94 -10.69 -0.79
CA GLY A 406 1.80 -11.13 0.02
C GLY A 406 0.65 -11.68 -0.81
N ALA A 407 -0.32 -12.28 -0.11
CA ALA A 407 -1.62 -12.66 -0.66
C ALA A 407 -2.55 -11.45 -0.82
N HIS A 408 -2.38 -10.46 0.04
CA HIS A 408 -3.00 -9.15 -0.03
C HIS A 408 -1.94 -8.13 0.43
N SER A 409 -1.84 -7.00 -0.27
CA SER A 409 -0.87 -5.93 0.01
C SER A 409 -1.62 -4.65 0.43
N TRP A 410 -1.13 -3.46 0.12
CA TRP A 410 -1.73 -2.20 0.57
C TRP A 410 -3.12 -1.86 -0.06
N HIS A 411 -3.48 -2.46 -1.19
CA HIS A 411 -4.69 -2.14 -1.97
C HIS A 411 -5.99 -2.31 -1.16
N PRO A 412 -6.66 -1.25 -0.70
CA PRO A 412 -7.65 -1.42 0.37
C PRO A 412 -8.80 -2.41 0.06
N MET A 413 -9.11 -3.25 1.05
CA MET A 413 -10.32 -4.08 1.08
C MET A 413 -11.58 -3.21 1.23
N ALA A 414 -12.77 -3.78 1.04
CA ALA A 414 -14.03 -3.15 1.42
C ALA A 414 -14.95 -4.14 2.12
N PHE A 415 -15.81 -3.67 3.03
CA PHE A 415 -16.84 -4.47 3.69
C PHE A 415 -18.24 -4.03 3.24
N SER A 416 -19.16 -4.97 3.06
CA SER A 416 -20.59 -4.66 2.88
C SER A 416 -21.36 -5.15 4.11
N PRO A 417 -21.88 -4.23 4.97
CA PRO A 417 -22.75 -4.61 6.07
C PRO A 417 -24.03 -5.32 5.61
N THR A 418 -24.49 -5.02 4.39
CA THR A 418 -25.72 -5.58 3.81
C THR A 418 -25.53 -7.04 3.39
N GLU A 419 -24.38 -7.36 2.80
CA GLU A 419 -24.06 -8.74 2.38
C GLU A 419 -23.37 -9.54 3.50
N GLY A 420 -22.80 -8.85 4.49
CA GLY A 420 -21.94 -9.44 5.50
C GLY A 420 -20.60 -9.95 4.94
N LEU A 421 -20.12 -9.38 3.82
CA LEU A 421 -18.94 -9.86 3.10
C LEU A 421 -17.81 -8.84 3.08
N VAL A 422 -16.58 -9.35 3.13
CA VAL A 422 -15.35 -8.59 2.91
C VAL A 422 -14.80 -8.91 1.53
N TYR A 423 -14.53 -7.88 0.74
CA TYR A 423 -13.99 -8.02 -0.60
C TYR A 423 -12.48 -7.75 -0.58
N ILE A 424 -11.69 -8.66 -1.16
CA ILE A 424 -10.23 -8.67 -1.02
C ILE A 424 -9.56 -8.68 -2.40
N PRO A 425 -8.64 -7.73 -2.70
CA PRO A 425 -7.76 -7.80 -3.86
C PRO A 425 -6.64 -8.81 -3.59
N VAL A 426 -6.78 -9.99 -4.17
CA VAL A 426 -5.88 -11.12 -3.99
C VAL A 426 -4.74 -11.10 -5.01
N ILE A 427 -3.55 -11.41 -4.51
CA ILE A 427 -2.32 -11.65 -5.25
C ILE A 427 -1.98 -13.14 -5.12
N GLU A 428 -1.89 -13.84 -6.25
CA GLU A 428 -1.45 -15.23 -6.31
C GLU A 428 -0.07 -15.25 -6.97
N ALA A 429 0.97 -15.08 -6.15
CA ALA A 429 2.35 -15.06 -6.62
C ALA A 429 3.30 -15.66 -5.57
N ALA A 430 4.23 -16.49 -6.04
CA ALA A 430 5.27 -17.05 -5.21
C ALA A 430 6.54 -16.18 -5.23
N PHE A 431 7.39 -16.35 -4.22
CA PHE A 431 8.70 -15.71 -4.16
C PHE A 431 9.81 -16.71 -3.82
N PRO A 432 10.95 -16.69 -4.54
CA PRO A 432 12.10 -17.54 -4.23
C PRO A 432 12.95 -16.96 -3.09
N TYR A 433 12.87 -17.55 -1.90
CA TYR A 433 13.75 -17.24 -0.77
C TYR A 433 15.02 -18.10 -0.82
N PHE A 434 16.13 -17.50 -1.27
CA PHE A 434 17.46 -18.10 -1.22
C PHE A 434 18.25 -17.48 -0.07
N PRO A 435 18.58 -18.22 1.01
CA PRO A 435 19.39 -17.66 2.10
C PRO A 435 20.75 -17.21 1.57
N GLU A 436 21.11 -15.95 1.79
CA GLU A 436 22.43 -15.45 1.40
C GLU A 436 23.48 -15.92 2.42
N ALA A 437 24.52 -16.60 1.95
CA ALA A 437 25.63 -17.02 2.79
C ALA A 437 26.53 -15.83 3.15
N ASP A 438 26.95 -15.75 4.42
CA ASP A 438 27.84 -14.70 4.93
C ASP A 438 27.35 -13.27 4.66
N TRP A 439 26.02 -13.08 4.68
CA TRP A 439 25.39 -11.79 4.34
C TRP A 439 25.94 -10.65 5.21
N LYS A 440 26.17 -9.51 4.55
CA LYS A 440 26.52 -8.24 5.20
C LYS A 440 25.62 -7.13 4.69
N PRO A 441 25.12 -6.24 5.57
CA PRO A 441 24.39 -5.07 5.12
C PRO A 441 25.31 -4.08 4.42
N ASP A 442 24.75 -3.32 3.50
CA ASP A 442 25.34 -2.13 2.91
C ASP A 442 24.47 -0.95 3.33
N ALA A 443 24.95 -0.17 4.30
CA ALA A 443 24.20 0.96 4.85
C ALA A 443 24.08 2.15 3.87
N LYS A 444 24.78 2.10 2.72
CA LYS A 444 24.78 3.19 1.73
C LYS A 444 23.74 2.95 0.64
N ARG A 445 23.69 1.74 0.07
CA ARG A 445 22.80 1.41 -1.07
C ARG A 445 22.35 -0.05 -1.04
N GLY A 446 21.24 -0.30 -1.71
CA GLY A 446 20.72 -1.64 -1.98
C GLY A 446 19.82 -2.16 -0.87
N PHE A 447 19.06 -3.19 -1.19
CA PHE A 447 18.24 -3.90 -0.21
C PHE A 447 19.11 -4.70 0.76
N ASN A 448 18.73 -4.69 2.03
CA ASN A 448 19.41 -5.32 3.15
C ASN A 448 18.52 -6.41 3.76
N VAL A 449 18.09 -7.36 2.94
CA VAL A 449 17.04 -8.34 3.29
C VAL A 449 17.57 -9.69 3.78
N GLY A 450 18.87 -9.99 3.59
CA GLY A 450 19.47 -11.28 3.99
C GLY A 450 19.07 -12.47 3.12
N VAL A 451 18.68 -12.20 1.88
CA VAL A 451 18.27 -13.16 0.84
C VAL A 451 19.06 -12.84 -0.43
N ASP A 452 19.60 -13.87 -1.09
CA ASP A 452 20.33 -13.73 -2.35
C ASP A 452 19.35 -13.55 -3.51
N GLN A 453 19.07 -12.29 -3.83
CA GLN A 453 18.19 -11.91 -4.95
C GLN A 453 18.71 -12.38 -6.30
N SER A 454 20.01 -12.58 -6.46
CA SER A 454 20.60 -13.01 -7.72
C SER A 454 20.40 -14.51 -7.97
N ALA A 455 20.47 -15.32 -6.92
CA ALA A 455 20.17 -16.75 -6.98
C ALA A 455 18.69 -17.03 -7.29
N GLY A 456 17.78 -16.15 -6.85
CA GLY A 456 16.35 -16.22 -7.16
C GLY A 456 15.95 -15.64 -8.52
N GLY A 457 16.87 -15.03 -9.26
CA GLY A 457 16.55 -14.30 -10.48
C GLY A 457 16.07 -15.17 -11.64
N MET A 458 15.08 -14.69 -12.39
CA MET A 458 14.41 -15.45 -13.45
C MET A 458 15.38 -15.83 -14.59
N PRO A 459 15.64 -17.13 -14.82
CA PRO A 459 16.54 -17.56 -15.88
C PRO A 459 15.96 -17.26 -17.28
N ALA A 460 16.84 -17.18 -18.28
CA ALA A 460 16.43 -17.07 -19.69
C ALA A 460 16.06 -18.45 -20.26
N ILE A 461 15.09 -19.11 -19.63
CA ILE A 461 14.57 -20.41 -20.03
C ILE A 461 13.07 -20.27 -20.25
N GLU A 462 12.62 -20.48 -21.49
CA GLU A 462 11.25 -20.27 -21.93
C GLU A 462 10.22 -20.99 -21.04
N ALA A 463 10.38 -22.31 -20.85
CA ALA A 463 9.47 -23.10 -20.03
C ALA A 463 9.38 -22.64 -18.55
N VAL A 464 10.48 -22.12 -17.98
CA VAL A 464 10.48 -21.59 -16.61
C VAL A 464 9.70 -20.28 -16.55
N ARG A 465 9.93 -19.38 -17.51
CA ARG A 465 9.25 -18.08 -17.60
C ARG A 465 7.75 -18.25 -17.86
N GLU A 466 7.38 -19.14 -18.77
CA GLU A 466 5.97 -19.47 -19.03
C GLU A 466 5.29 -20.05 -17.80
N GLY A 467 5.96 -20.98 -17.10
CA GLY A 467 5.43 -21.55 -15.86
C GLY A 467 5.25 -20.49 -14.76
N ALA A 468 6.24 -19.62 -14.56
CA ALA A 468 6.16 -18.53 -13.60
C ALA A 468 5.00 -17.57 -13.92
N ALA A 469 4.92 -17.08 -15.17
CA ALA A 469 3.84 -16.21 -15.62
C ALA A 469 2.46 -16.87 -15.47
N ALA A 470 2.31 -18.15 -15.85
CA ALA A 470 1.05 -18.88 -15.72
C ALA A 470 0.63 -19.11 -14.26
N SER A 471 1.58 -19.19 -13.33
CA SER A 471 1.33 -19.33 -11.89
C SER A 471 1.04 -17.99 -11.19
N THR A 472 1.32 -16.86 -11.85
CA THR A 472 1.15 -15.53 -11.28
C THR A 472 -0.16 -14.91 -11.75
N LYS A 473 -1.11 -14.79 -10.83
CA LYS A 473 -2.46 -14.30 -11.12
C LYS A 473 -2.95 -13.34 -10.05
N GLY A 474 -4.03 -12.63 -10.34
CA GLY A 474 -4.78 -11.88 -9.35
C GLY A 474 -6.20 -12.41 -9.25
N ALA A 475 -6.87 -12.08 -8.16
CA ALA A 475 -8.31 -12.30 -8.05
C ALA A 475 -8.95 -11.20 -7.21
N LEU A 476 -10.26 -11.06 -7.37
CA LEU A 476 -11.13 -10.42 -6.41
C LEU A 476 -11.95 -11.53 -5.77
N ILE A 477 -11.91 -11.64 -4.44
CA ILE A 477 -12.73 -12.60 -3.70
C ILE A 477 -13.71 -11.87 -2.79
N ALA A 478 -14.88 -12.46 -2.59
CA ALA A 478 -15.74 -12.13 -1.46
C ALA A 478 -15.57 -13.18 -0.38
N TRP A 479 -15.11 -12.74 0.77
CA TRP A 479 -14.88 -13.52 1.97
C TRP A 479 -15.99 -13.29 2.97
N ASP A 480 -16.53 -14.36 3.52
CA ASP A 480 -17.45 -14.30 4.65
C ASP A 480 -16.64 -14.39 5.95
N PRO A 481 -16.54 -13.30 6.73
CA PRO A 481 -15.71 -13.27 7.93
C PRO A 481 -16.28 -14.13 9.07
N VAL A 482 -17.59 -14.42 9.07
CA VAL A 482 -18.26 -15.22 10.11
C VAL A 482 -18.03 -16.71 9.84
N THR A 483 -18.25 -17.15 8.60
CA THR A 483 -18.05 -18.56 8.22
C THR A 483 -16.62 -18.90 7.81
N GLN A 484 -15.75 -17.89 7.67
CA GLN A 484 -14.35 -18.02 7.27
C GLN A 484 -14.21 -18.77 5.93
N SER A 485 -15.00 -18.36 4.93
CA SER A 485 -15.07 -19.01 3.63
C SER A 485 -15.24 -18.04 2.45
N GLU A 486 -14.70 -18.44 1.29
CA GLU A 486 -14.91 -17.74 0.03
C GLU A 486 -16.34 -17.98 -0.48
N ARG A 487 -17.06 -16.90 -0.77
CA ARG A 487 -18.43 -16.93 -1.30
C ARG A 487 -18.46 -16.90 -2.81
N TRP A 488 -17.60 -16.09 -3.41
CA TRP A 488 -17.40 -16.03 -4.86
C TRP A 488 -16.02 -15.45 -5.16
N ARG A 489 -15.59 -15.65 -6.42
CA ARG A 489 -14.31 -15.17 -6.95
C ARG A 489 -14.42 -14.71 -8.39
N VAL A 490 -13.74 -13.61 -8.69
CA VAL A 490 -13.44 -13.14 -10.04
C VAL A 490 -11.93 -13.25 -10.27
N GLN A 491 -11.52 -14.11 -11.20
CA GLN A 491 -10.11 -14.28 -11.53
C GLN A 491 -9.65 -13.20 -12.52
N TYR A 492 -8.47 -12.63 -12.28
CA TYR A 492 -7.78 -11.72 -13.19
C TYR A 492 -6.54 -12.38 -13.82
N PRO A 493 -6.14 -11.95 -15.04
CA PRO A 493 -4.95 -12.47 -15.72
C PRO A 493 -3.66 -12.28 -14.91
N GLY A 494 -3.54 -11.14 -14.23
CA GLY A 494 -2.39 -10.79 -13.40
C GLY A 494 -2.77 -10.20 -12.04
N PRO A 495 -1.83 -10.18 -11.09
CA PRO A 495 -2.01 -9.63 -9.75
C PRO A 495 -1.99 -8.10 -9.74
N TRP A 496 -1.91 -7.52 -8.53
CA TRP A 496 -1.71 -6.08 -8.31
C TRP A 496 -2.87 -5.22 -8.83
N ASN A 497 -4.08 -5.76 -8.72
CA ASN A 497 -5.32 -5.03 -8.99
C ASN A 497 -5.63 -4.08 -7.83
N GLY A 498 -6.38 -3.02 -8.11
CA GLY A 498 -6.57 -1.93 -7.18
C GLY A 498 -7.46 -2.24 -6.00
N GLY A 499 -7.49 -1.27 -5.08
CA GLY A 499 -8.37 -1.31 -3.91
C GLY A 499 -9.85 -1.20 -4.28
N LEU A 500 -10.70 -1.35 -3.28
CA LEU A 500 -12.13 -1.58 -3.43
C LEU A 500 -12.97 -0.48 -2.76
N LEU A 501 -14.20 -0.35 -3.28
CA LEU A 501 -15.28 0.45 -2.71
C LEU A 501 -16.57 -0.36 -2.76
N SER A 502 -17.25 -0.50 -1.63
CA SER A 502 -18.59 -1.11 -1.55
C SER A 502 -19.65 -0.02 -1.38
N THR A 503 -20.86 -0.23 -1.93
CA THR A 503 -21.94 0.77 -1.92
C THR A 503 -23.32 0.20 -1.57
N GLY A 504 -24.21 1.05 -1.05
CA GLY A 504 -25.61 0.72 -0.74
C GLY A 504 -26.43 0.29 -1.96
N GLY A 505 -26.01 0.66 -3.17
CA GLY A 505 -26.59 0.21 -4.43
C GLY A 505 -26.32 -1.26 -4.79
N GLY A 506 -25.69 -2.05 -3.90
CA GLY A 506 -25.36 -3.46 -4.12
C GLY A 506 -24.17 -3.65 -5.07
N LEU A 507 -23.31 -2.63 -5.19
CA LEU A 507 -22.18 -2.60 -6.12
C LEU A 507 -20.83 -2.58 -5.38
N LEU A 508 -19.84 -3.17 -6.05
CA LEU A 508 -18.44 -3.15 -5.70
C LEU A 508 -17.62 -2.56 -6.86
N PHE A 509 -16.88 -1.49 -6.61
CA PHE A 509 -16.01 -0.86 -7.61
C PHE A 509 -14.54 -1.26 -7.40
N GLN A 510 -13.83 -1.54 -8.49
CA GLN A 510 -12.40 -1.86 -8.47
C GLN A 510 -11.67 -1.35 -9.71
N GLY A 511 -10.44 -0.89 -9.53
CA GLY A 511 -9.46 -0.75 -10.61
C GLY A 511 -8.73 -2.07 -10.90
N THR A 512 -8.36 -2.34 -12.16
CA THR A 512 -7.60 -3.55 -12.54
C THR A 512 -6.22 -3.22 -13.07
N ALA A 513 -5.27 -4.15 -12.89
CA ALA A 513 -3.94 -4.07 -13.48
C ALA A 513 -4.00 -4.05 -15.02
N SER A 514 -5.02 -4.68 -15.61
CA SER A 514 -5.28 -4.68 -17.06
C SER A 514 -5.83 -3.36 -17.62
N GLY A 515 -6.00 -2.35 -16.77
CA GLY A 515 -6.30 -0.98 -17.19
C GLY A 515 -7.79 -0.64 -17.30
N TYR A 516 -8.61 -1.22 -16.42
CA TYR A 516 -10.04 -0.93 -16.35
C TYR A 516 -10.43 -0.42 -14.97
N VAL A 517 -11.47 0.41 -14.92
CA VAL A 517 -12.31 0.58 -13.73
C VAL A 517 -13.56 -0.26 -13.96
N LYS A 518 -13.96 -1.06 -12.98
CA LYS A 518 -15.08 -1.99 -13.11
C LYS A 518 -16.03 -1.87 -11.92
N ALA A 519 -17.30 -2.19 -12.17
CA ALA A 519 -18.31 -2.37 -11.14
C ALA A 519 -18.87 -3.80 -11.21
N TYR A 520 -18.97 -4.43 -10.05
CA TYR A 520 -19.49 -5.79 -9.85
C TYR A 520 -20.71 -5.76 -8.96
N SER A 521 -21.57 -6.77 -9.04
CA SER A 521 -22.53 -7.02 -7.97
C SER A 521 -21.78 -7.49 -6.72
N ALA A 522 -22.11 -6.87 -5.59
CA ALA A 522 -21.56 -7.19 -4.28
C ALA A 522 -21.95 -8.62 -3.83
N ALA A 523 -23.09 -9.13 -4.29
CA ALA A 523 -23.65 -10.42 -3.87
C ALA A 523 -23.00 -11.63 -4.56
N ASP A 524 -22.67 -11.52 -5.85
CA ASP A 524 -22.26 -12.67 -6.69
C ASP A 524 -21.02 -12.43 -7.58
N GLY A 525 -20.45 -11.22 -7.57
CA GLY A 525 -19.26 -10.88 -8.36
C GLY A 525 -19.52 -10.73 -9.86
N ALA A 526 -20.77 -10.68 -10.32
CA ALA A 526 -21.08 -10.46 -11.73
C ALA A 526 -20.67 -9.05 -12.17
N GLU A 527 -19.86 -8.93 -13.23
CA GLU A 527 -19.51 -7.63 -13.83
C GLU A 527 -20.77 -6.95 -14.39
N LYS A 528 -20.99 -5.69 -13.99
CA LYS A 528 -22.14 -4.87 -14.40
C LYS A 528 -21.74 -3.69 -15.27
N TRP A 529 -20.51 -3.20 -15.12
CA TRP A 529 -19.99 -2.07 -15.87
C TRP A 529 -18.47 -2.10 -15.92
N SER A 530 -17.90 -1.58 -17.01
CA SER A 530 -16.45 -1.41 -17.15
C SER A 530 -16.10 -0.20 -18.02
N PHE A 531 -14.97 0.42 -17.70
CA PHE A 531 -14.42 1.57 -18.39
C PHE A 531 -12.91 1.41 -18.58
N ALA A 532 -12.40 1.67 -19.79
CA ALA A 532 -10.98 1.57 -20.10
C ALA A 532 -10.24 2.82 -19.59
N ALA A 533 -9.48 2.67 -18.49
CA ALA A 533 -8.74 3.75 -17.83
C ALA A 533 -7.46 4.17 -18.56
N GLN A 534 -7.07 3.44 -19.63
CA GLN A 534 -5.82 3.58 -20.39
C GLN A 534 -4.53 3.29 -19.61
N THR A 535 -4.60 3.00 -18.32
CA THR A 535 -3.48 2.59 -17.45
C THR A 535 -4.00 1.62 -16.40
N GLY A 536 -3.13 0.77 -15.84
CA GLY A 536 -3.44 -0.02 -14.65
C GLY A 536 -3.87 0.88 -13.49
N VAL A 537 -4.90 0.47 -12.76
CA VAL A 537 -5.50 1.22 -11.65
C VAL A 537 -5.30 0.44 -10.36
N ILE A 538 -4.47 0.99 -9.48
CA ILE A 538 -4.08 0.36 -8.21
C ILE A 538 -4.67 1.06 -6.98
N ALA A 539 -5.01 2.35 -7.06
CA ALA A 539 -5.70 3.06 -6.00
C ALA A 539 -7.15 2.56 -5.81
N PRO A 540 -7.72 2.68 -4.60
CA PRO A 540 -9.12 2.40 -4.37
C PRO A 540 -10.03 3.52 -4.94
N PRO A 541 -11.22 3.19 -5.46
CA PRO A 541 -12.26 4.18 -5.72
C PRO A 541 -12.84 4.77 -4.42
N ILE A 542 -13.47 5.94 -4.55
CA ILE A 542 -14.36 6.54 -3.54
C ILE A 542 -15.68 6.96 -4.19
N THR A 543 -16.71 7.23 -3.39
CA THR A 543 -17.97 7.83 -3.87
C THR A 543 -18.47 8.89 -2.91
N TYR A 544 -19.14 9.90 -3.46
CA TYR A 544 -19.62 11.09 -2.75
C TYR A 544 -20.84 11.67 -3.48
N SER A 545 -21.51 12.64 -2.87
CA SER A 545 -22.69 13.30 -3.45
C SER A 545 -22.56 14.81 -3.42
N ILE A 546 -22.87 15.47 -4.54
CA ILE A 546 -22.92 16.95 -4.63
C ILE A 546 -24.26 17.33 -5.25
N ASP A 547 -25.00 18.20 -4.58
CA ASP A 547 -26.31 18.69 -5.03
C ASP A 547 -27.30 17.56 -5.41
N GLY A 548 -27.19 16.41 -4.74
CA GLY A 548 -28.03 15.23 -4.96
C GLY A 548 -27.60 14.32 -6.12
N GLU A 549 -26.48 14.61 -6.77
CA GLU A 549 -25.85 13.72 -7.75
C GLU A 549 -24.69 12.94 -7.11
N GLN A 550 -24.71 11.62 -7.28
CA GLN A 550 -23.66 10.72 -6.83
C GLN A 550 -22.55 10.62 -7.88
N TYR A 551 -21.31 10.70 -7.40
CA TYR A 551 -20.10 10.56 -8.18
C TYR A 551 -19.24 9.40 -7.67
N VAL A 552 -18.45 8.79 -8.56
CA VAL A 552 -17.41 7.81 -8.20
C VAL A 552 -16.08 8.34 -8.72
N ALA A 553 -15.06 8.42 -7.88
CA ALA A 553 -13.73 8.91 -8.26
C ALA A 553 -12.63 7.89 -7.99
N VAL A 554 -11.61 7.83 -8.84
CA VAL A 554 -10.46 6.95 -8.66
C VAL A 554 -9.19 7.54 -9.27
N MET A 555 -8.06 7.35 -8.59
CA MET A 555 -6.73 7.65 -9.11
C MET A 555 -6.23 6.48 -9.97
N ALA A 556 -6.03 6.73 -11.26
CA ALA A 556 -5.49 5.78 -12.22
C ALA A 556 -4.00 6.05 -12.46
N GLY A 557 -3.15 5.04 -12.35
CA GLY A 557 -1.71 5.19 -12.61
C GLY A 557 -0.91 3.98 -12.14
N TRP A 558 -0.35 3.24 -13.11
CA TRP A 558 0.32 1.96 -12.86
C TRP A 558 1.68 2.11 -12.16
N GLY A 559 1.88 1.45 -11.03
CA GLY A 559 3.12 1.58 -10.27
C GLY A 559 3.14 0.72 -9.02
N GLY A 560 3.91 1.16 -8.03
CA GLY A 560 4.21 0.39 -6.82
C GLY A 560 5.28 -0.69 -7.08
N ILE A 561 5.65 -1.43 -6.03
CA ILE A 561 6.75 -2.41 -6.10
C ILE A 561 6.57 -3.47 -7.20
N TRP A 562 5.34 -3.94 -7.42
CA TRP A 562 5.07 -4.98 -8.43
C TRP A 562 5.34 -4.50 -9.85
N ALA A 563 5.05 -3.22 -10.10
CA ALA A 563 5.34 -2.60 -11.37
C ALA A 563 6.85 -2.43 -11.61
N LEU A 564 7.72 -2.64 -10.60
CA LEU A 564 9.17 -2.44 -10.67
C LEU A 564 9.95 -3.75 -10.52
N ALA A 565 9.98 -4.33 -9.33
CA ALA A 565 10.96 -5.36 -8.93
C ALA A 565 10.77 -6.74 -9.59
N PRO A 566 9.55 -7.32 -9.67
CA PRO A 566 9.36 -8.65 -10.27
C PRO A 566 9.74 -8.75 -11.76
N GLY A 567 9.88 -7.61 -12.44
CA GLY A 567 10.27 -7.54 -13.84
C GLY A 567 9.18 -8.01 -14.81
N GLY A 568 9.37 -7.69 -16.09
CA GLY A 568 8.35 -7.81 -17.14
C GLY A 568 7.81 -9.22 -17.42
N ILE A 569 8.43 -10.30 -16.90
CA ILE A 569 7.90 -11.67 -17.08
C ILE A 569 6.62 -11.90 -16.27
N VAL A 570 6.66 -11.63 -14.98
CA VAL A 570 5.51 -11.87 -14.07
C VAL A 570 4.67 -10.61 -13.84
N ASN A 571 5.24 -9.43 -14.07
CA ASN A 571 4.54 -8.14 -14.02
C ASN A 571 3.53 -7.97 -15.16
N GLU A 572 3.88 -8.42 -16.38
CA GLU A 572 3.09 -8.17 -17.59
C GLU A 572 2.10 -9.29 -17.92
N THR A 573 1.70 -10.10 -16.94
CA THR A 573 0.66 -11.12 -17.10
C THR A 573 -0.72 -10.52 -17.43
N SER A 574 -0.93 -9.25 -17.06
CA SER A 574 -2.06 -8.41 -17.50
C SER A 574 -1.80 -7.67 -18.83
N GLY A 575 -0.71 -8.01 -19.54
CA GLY A 575 -0.17 -7.25 -20.66
C GLY A 575 0.81 -6.16 -20.23
N PRO A 576 1.55 -5.55 -21.16
CA PRO A 576 2.42 -4.42 -20.85
C PRO A 576 1.56 -3.17 -20.57
N VAL A 577 1.61 -2.67 -19.34
CA VAL A 577 0.71 -1.61 -18.86
C VAL A 577 1.38 -0.24 -18.95
N PRO A 578 0.94 0.70 -19.80
CA PRO A 578 1.49 2.06 -19.79
C PRO A 578 1.13 2.76 -18.48
N ASN A 579 1.98 3.68 -18.02
CA ASN A 579 1.61 4.60 -16.94
C ASN A 579 1.10 5.91 -17.56
N ILE A 580 -0.22 6.08 -17.56
CA ILE A 580 -0.91 7.30 -18.01
C ILE A 580 -1.74 7.80 -16.83
N SER A 581 -1.09 8.54 -15.95
CA SER A 581 -1.67 8.88 -14.64
C SER A 581 -2.79 9.92 -14.74
N ARG A 582 -3.96 9.64 -14.15
CA ARG A 582 -5.17 10.48 -14.17
C ARG A 582 -6.00 10.38 -12.90
N LEU A 583 -6.73 11.43 -12.58
CA LEU A 583 -7.94 11.37 -11.75
C LEU A 583 -9.13 11.16 -12.68
N LEU A 584 -9.90 10.10 -12.44
CA LEU A 584 -11.12 9.77 -13.21
C LEU A 584 -12.33 9.94 -12.31
N VAL A 585 -13.34 10.68 -12.77
CA VAL A 585 -14.59 10.88 -12.02
C VAL A 585 -15.79 10.52 -12.90
N PHE A 586 -16.70 9.71 -12.36
CA PHE A 586 -17.84 9.14 -13.05
C PHE A 586 -19.15 9.56 -12.38
N LYS A 587 -20.23 9.65 -13.17
CA LYS A 587 -21.61 9.82 -12.69
C LYS A 587 -22.59 9.23 -13.69
N LEU A 588 -23.85 9.04 -13.30
CA LEU A 588 -24.90 8.60 -14.23
C LEU A 588 -25.06 9.61 -15.37
N GLY A 589 -25.06 9.13 -16.61
CA GLY A 589 -25.18 9.98 -17.80
C GLY A 589 -23.95 10.83 -18.10
N GLY A 590 -22.78 10.56 -17.49
CA GLY A 590 -21.52 11.20 -17.85
C GLY A 590 -21.17 10.99 -19.32
N THR A 591 -20.68 12.03 -20.00
CA THR A 591 -20.41 12.01 -21.46
C THR A 591 -19.00 12.46 -21.84
N ASP A 592 -18.15 12.75 -20.86
CA ASP A 592 -16.75 13.11 -21.11
C ASP A 592 -15.99 11.92 -21.71
N LYS A 593 -14.87 12.19 -22.37
CA LYS A 593 -14.05 11.18 -23.05
C LYS A 593 -12.59 11.40 -22.76
N LEU A 594 -11.89 10.31 -22.47
CA LEU A 594 -10.44 10.34 -22.46
C LEU A 594 -9.90 10.59 -23.86
N PRO A 595 -8.78 11.32 -23.98
CA PRO A 595 -8.06 11.43 -25.24
C PRO A 595 -7.45 10.09 -25.63
N ASP A 596 -7.24 9.89 -26.94
CA ASP A 596 -6.60 8.69 -27.48
C ASP A 596 -5.32 8.34 -26.71
N ALA A 597 -5.19 7.06 -26.33
CA ALA A 597 -4.01 6.60 -25.64
C ALA A 597 -2.77 6.75 -26.55
N PRO A 598 -1.66 7.32 -26.05
CA PRO A 598 -0.40 7.28 -26.77
C PRO A 598 0.01 5.83 -27.02
N PRO A 599 0.62 5.51 -28.17
CA PRO A 599 1.04 4.16 -28.46
C PRO A 599 2.13 3.71 -27.48
N LEU A 600 1.99 2.51 -26.93
CA LEU A 600 3.05 1.90 -26.13
C LEU A 600 4.16 1.39 -27.05
N VAL A 601 5.21 2.20 -27.23
CA VAL A 601 6.36 1.84 -28.07
C VAL A 601 7.54 1.40 -27.22
N ARG A 602 7.92 0.13 -27.33
CA ARG A 602 9.19 -0.37 -26.79
C ARG A 602 10.30 -0.17 -27.81
N ARG A 603 11.45 0.35 -27.36
CA ARG A 603 12.66 0.38 -28.19
C ARG A 603 13.03 -1.04 -28.61
N PRO A 604 13.55 -1.26 -29.83
CA PRO A 604 14.05 -2.57 -30.23
C PRO A 604 15.06 -3.13 -29.23
N LEU A 605 15.03 -4.44 -29.01
CA LEU A 605 16.04 -5.13 -28.23
C LEU A 605 17.28 -5.34 -29.11
N ASP A 606 18.18 -4.36 -29.09
CA ASP A 606 19.40 -4.38 -29.90
C ASP A 606 20.65 -4.06 -29.05
N PRO A 607 21.06 -5.00 -28.17
CA PRO A 607 22.25 -4.83 -27.36
C PRO A 607 23.53 -4.98 -28.19
N PRO A 608 24.65 -4.36 -27.76
CA PRO A 608 25.97 -4.65 -28.30
C PRO A 608 26.36 -6.11 -28.03
N ALA A 609 27.41 -6.60 -28.71
CA ALA A 609 27.97 -7.90 -28.40
C ALA A 609 28.53 -7.91 -26.98
N PHE A 610 28.34 -9.01 -26.26
CA PHE A 610 28.99 -9.23 -24.97
C PHE A 610 30.51 -9.33 -25.16
N THR A 611 31.25 -8.50 -24.43
CA THR A 611 32.73 -8.48 -24.44
C THR A 611 33.32 -8.68 -23.04
N GLY A 612 32.48 -8.99 -22.05
CA GLY A 612 32.88 -9.18 -20.67
C GLY A 612 33.60 -10.51 -20.44
N ASP A 613 34.19 -10.64 -19.27
CA ASP A 613 34.75 -11.90 -18.77
C ASP A 613 33.64 -12.76 -18.16
N PRO A 614 33.35 -13.96 -18.69
CA PRO A 614 32.36 -14.87 -18.09
C PRO A 614 32.61 -15.18 -16.62
N ALA A 615 33.88 -15.20 -16.17
CA ALA A 615 34.21 -15.45 -14.77
C ALA A 615 33.75 -14.32 -13.83
N ARG A 616 33.50 -13.12 -14.37
CA ARG A 616 33.01 -11.95 -13.61
C ARG A 616 31.49 -11.82 -13.62
N LEU A 617 30.77 -12.62 -14.44
CA LEU A 617 29.31 -12.54 -14.54
C LEU A 617 28.62 -12.88 -13.22
N THR A 618 29.14 -13.82 -12.44
CA THR A 618 28.55 -14.19 -11.14
C THR A 618 28.48 -13.00 -10.19
N GLN A 619 29.61 -12.29 -9.99
CA GLN A 619 29.64 -11.09 -9.16
C GLN A 619 28.76 -9.98 -9.73
N ALA A 620 28.77 -9.79 -11.06
CA ALA A 620 27.94 -8.78 -11.70
C ALA A 620 26.43 -9.06 -11.58
N THR A 621 26.04 -10.34 -11.57
CA THR A 621 24.65 -10.78 -11.38
C THR A 621 24.21 -10.48 -9.94
N TYR A 622 25.06 -10.80 -8.96
CA TYR A 622 24.85 -10.43 -7.56
C TYR A 622 24.72 -8.92 -7.39
N ASP A 623 25.67 -8.14 -7.94
CA ASP A 623 25.66 -6.69 -7.86
C ASP A 623 24.40 -6.09 -8.50
N TYR A 624 23.99 -6.60 -9.67
CA TYR A 624 22.74 -6.15 -10.28
C TYR A 624 21.53 -6.46 -9.41
N GLY A 625 21.39 -7.70 -8.93
CA GLY A 625 20.24 -8.13 -8.12
C GLY A 625 20.09 -7.26 -6.87
N ARG A 626 21.19 -7.00 -6.16
CA ARG A 626 21.18 -6.23 -4.91
C ARG A 626 20.94 -4.73 -5.10
N TYR A 627 21.54 -4.12 -6.12
CA TYR A 627 21.60 -2.65 -6.25
C TYR A 627 20.67 -2.08 -7.33
N CYS A 628 20.23 -2.88 -8.30
CA CYS A 628 19.49 -2.40 -9.47
C CYS A 628 18.14 -3.11 -9.67
N GLY A 629 18.04 -4.39 -9.32
CA GLY A 629 16.89 -5.25 -9.61
C GLY A 629 15.56 -4.71 -9.10
N VAL A 630 15.55 -4.08 -7.92
CA VAL A 630 14.34 -3.52 -7.31
C VAL A 630 13.69 -2.43 -8.17
N CYS A 631 14.48 -1.66 -8.91
CA CYS A 631 13.97 -0.58 -9.78
C CYS A 631 13.88 -1.03 -11.25
N HIS A 632 14.88 -1.74 -11.74
CA HIS A 632 15.02 -2.07 -13.16
C HIS A 632 14.55 -3.49 -13.53
N GLY A 633 13.90 -4.18 -12.59
CA GLY A 633 13.29 -5.48 -12.78
C GLY A 633 14.26 -6.64 -12.58
N ASP A 634 13.67 -7.76 -12.17
CA ASP A 634 14.36 -9.02 -11.96
C ASP A 634 15.12 -9.48 -13.22
N ALA A 635 16.34 -9.96 -12.99
CA ALA A 635 17.24 -10.46 -14.03
C ALA A 635 17.31 -9.58 -15.29
N VAL A 636 17.30 -8.25 -15.09
CA VAL A 636 17.29 -7.12 -16.06
C VAL A 636 16.04 -6.99 -16.93
N VAL A 637 15.00 -7.77 -16.67
CA VAL A 637 13.74 -7.66 -17.40
C VAL A 637 12.93 -6.49 -16.85
N GLY A 638 13.22 -5.28 -17.32
CA GLY A 638 12.47 -4.09 -16.92
C GLY A 638 11.00 -4.12 -17.35
N SER A 639 10.19 -3.33 -16.64
CA SER A 639 8.77 -3.13 -16.90
C SER A 639 8.52 -1.88 -17.77
N THR A 640 7.30 -1.36 -17.75
CA THR A 640 6.85 -0.14 -18.45
C THR A 640 6.98 1.15 -17.63
N VAL A 641 7.26 1.08 -16.32
CA VAL A 641 7.28 2.27 -15.44
C VAL A 641 8.66 2.92 -15.40
N LEU A 642 9.72 2.13 -15.19
CA LEU A 642 11.11 2.60 -15.24
C LEU A 642 11.81 2.05 -16.49
N PRO A 643 12.92 2.68 -16.94
CA PRO A 643 13.61 2.23 -18.14
C PRO A 643 14.06 0.76 -18.07
N ASP A 644 13.68 -0.03 -19.08
CA ASP A 644 14.25 -1.35 -19.35
C ASP A 644 15.69 -1.21 -19.84
N LEU A 645 16.64 -1.52 -18.96
CA LEU A 645 18.07 -1.30 -19.20
C LEU A 645 18.60 -2.07 -20.40
N ARG A 646 18.01 -3.22 -20.75
CA ARG A 646 18.39 -4.04 -21.92
C ARG A 646 18.22 -3.30 -23.24
N ARG A 647 17.33 -2.30 -23.27
CA ARG A 647 16.97 -1.49 -24.44
C ARG A 647 17.62 -0.11 -24.41
N SER A 648 18.53 0.14 -23.46
CA SER A 648 19.19 1.43 -23.31
C SER A 648 20.29 1.61 -24.34
N ALA A 649 20.29 2.75 -25.03
CA ALA A 649 21.36 3.13 -25.95
C ALA A 649 22.71 3.33 -25.22
N VAL A 650 22.65 3.62 -23.91
CA VAL A 650 23.84 3.83 -23.05
C VAL A 650 24.68 2.56 -22.94
N LEU A 651 24.13 1.37 -23.20
CA LEU A 651 24.89 0.12 -23.21
C LEU A 651 26.08 0.14 -24.17
N ASN A 652 26.05 0.97 -25.23
CA ASN A 652 27.13 1.09 -26.20
C ASN A 652 28.32 1.93 -25.72
N SER A 653 28.22 2.62 -24.58
CA SER A 653 29.26 3.53 -24.08
C SER A 653 29.52 3.29 -22.60
N ALA A 654 30.68 2.71 -22.29
CA ALA A 654 31.12 2.51 -20.91
C ALA A 654 31.24 3.86 -20.17
N GLU A 655 31.73 4.91 -20.84
CA GLU A 655 31.82 6.26 -20.26
C GLU A 655 30.45 6.81 -19.89
N SER A 656 29.47 6.72 -20.78
CA SER A 656 28.11 7.21 -20.51
C SER A 656 27.42 6.39 -19.41
N TRP A 657 27.68 5.08 -19.35
CA TRP A 657 27.18 4.23 -18.26
C TRP A 657 27.77 4.64 -16.91
N GLN A 658 29.08 4.89 -16.85
CA GLN A 658 29.76 5.36 -15.63
C GLN A 658 29.26 6.75 -15.22
N ALA A 659 29.06 7.66 -16.16
CA ALA A 659 28.52 8.99 -15.87
C ALA A 659 27.15 8.92 -15.15
N ILE A 660 26.31 7.96 -15.53
CA ILE A 660 24.99 7.76 -14.91
C ILE A 660 25.12 7.02 -13.57
N VAL A 661 25.75 5.83 -13.56
CA VAL A 661 25.71 4.91 -12.41
C VAL A 661 26.74 5.26 -11.34
N HIS A 662 27.94 5.69 -11.75
CA HIS A 662 29.01 6.09 -10.83
C HIS A 662 28.96 7.58 -10.52
N ASP A 663 28.84 8.45 -11.52
CA ASP A 663 28.97 9.91 -11.32
C ASP A 663 27.63 10.61 -11.04
N GLY A 664 26.50 9.91 -11.14
CA GLY A 664 25.19 10.41 -10.72
C GLY A 664 24.55 11.42 -11.68
N ALA A 665 24.85 11.36 -12.99
CA ALA A 665 24.35 12.31 -13.98
C ALA A 665 22.81 12.43 -14.06
N LEU A 666 22.06 11.46 -13.52
CA LEU A 666 20.60 11.43 -13.48
C LEU A 666 20.01 11.48 -12.06
N GLN A 667 20.79 11.91 -11.06
CA GLN A 667 20.37 11.86 -9.64
C GLN A 667 19.09 12.65 -9.35
N GLN A 668 18.91 13.79 -10.03
CA GLN A 668 17.71 14.62 -9.88
C GLN A 668 16.43 13.92 -10.35
N ASN A 669 16.56 12.88 -11.20
CA ASN A 669 15.45 12.06 -11.67
C ASN A 669 15.24 10.81 -10.81
N GLY A 670 16.01 10.64 -9.72
CA GLY A 670 15.99 9.47 -8.85
C GLY A 670 17.02 8.38 -9.17
N MET A 671 17.78 8.51 -10.26
CA MET A 671 18.89 7.59 -10.57
C MET A 671 20.20 8.10 -9.99
N VAL A 672 20.45 7.71 -8.75
CA VAL A 672 21.56 8.18 -7.93
C VAL A 672 22.91 7.52 -8.27
N SER A 673 24.00 8.12 -7.78
CA SER A 673 25.32 7.50 -7.80
C SER A 673 25.42 6.30 -6.84
N PHE A 674 26.09 5.26 -7.30
CA PHE A 674 26.46 4.06 -6.55
C PHE A 674 27.95 4.00 -6.18
N ALA A 675 28.71 5.08 -6.36
CA ALA A 675 30.16 5.11 -6.09
C ALA A 675 30.53 4.79 -4.62
N ASP A 676 29.62 5.05 -3.68
CA ASP A 676 29.81 4.73 -2.26
C ASP A 676 29.73 3.22 -1.96
N SER A 677 29.13 2.43 -2.85
CA SER A 677 28.91 0.99 -2.69
C SER A 677 29.65 0.13 -3.72
N LEU A 678 29.87 0.68 -4.92
CA LEU A 678 30.38 -0.03 -6.09
C LEU A 678 31.57 0.71 -6.70
N SER A 679 32.66 0.00 -6.96
CA SER A 679 33.77 0.53 -7.74
C SER A 679 33.38 0.66 -9.21
N LYS A 680 34.09 1.51 -9.97
CA LYS A 680 33.93 1.63 -11.43
C LYS A 680 34.01 0.27 -12.13
N GLU A 681 34.89 -0.63 -11.69
CA GLU A 681 35.04 -1.98 -12.26
C GLU A 681 33.79 -2.85 -12.01
N ARG A 682 33.20 -2.81 -10.81
CA ARG A 682 31.95 -3.52 -10.50
C ARG A 682 30.78 -2.96 -11.32
N ILE A 683 30.71 -1.63 -11.46
CA ILE A 683 29.70 -0.95 -12.29
C ILE A 683 29.81 -1.33 -13.77
N GLU A 684 31.04 -1.47 -14.28
CA GLU A 684 31.27 -2.01 -15.63
C GLU A 684 30.84 -3.48 -15.72
N GLY A 685 31.09 -4.28 -14.67
CA GLY A 685 30.55 -5.64 -14.55
C GLY A 685 29.03 -5.68 -14.71
N ILE A 686 28.30 -4.80 -14.02
CA ILE A 686 26.84 -4.68 -14.17
C ILE A 686 26.45 -4.37 -15.62
N ARG A 687 27.14 -3.42 -16.29
CA ARG A 687 26.88 -3.11 -17.71
C ARG A 687 27.02 -4.37 -18.57
N GLN A 688 28.08 -5.14 -18.36
CA GLN A 688 28.33 -6.38 -19.10
C GLN A 688 27.28 -7.45 -18.80
N TYR A 689 26.80 -7.56 -17.56
CA TYR A 689 25.69 -8.44 -17.21
C TYR A 689 24.38 -8.05 -17.92
N VAL A 690 24.05 -6.75 -17.98
CA VAL A 690 22.87 -6.27 -18.73
C VAL A 690 23.01 -6.62 -20.22
N ILE A 691 24.19 -6.43 -20.82
CA ILE A 691 24.46 -6.80 -22.21
C ILE A 691 24.31 -8.31 -22.42
N PHE A 692 24.86 -9.12 -21.51
CA PHE A 692 24.77 -10.57 -21.56
C PHE A 692 23.31 -11.03 -21.60
N ARG A 693 22.51 -10.58 -20.62
CA ARG A 693 21.09 -10.91 -20.50
C ARG A 693 20.26 -10.40 -21.67
N ALA A 694 20.53 -9.20 -22.17
CA ALA A 694 19.86 -8.66 -23.34
C ALA A 694 20.11 -9.51 -24.60
N ASN A 695 21.32 -10.08 -24.75
CA ASN A 695 21.64 -10.99 -25.85
C ASN A 695 20.96 -12.36 -25.70
N GLU A 696 20.87 -12.91 -24.47
CA GLU A 696 20.08 -14.13 -24.22
C GLU A 696 18.61 -13.91 -24.60
N ASP A 697 18.01 -12.80 -24.15
CA ASP A 697 16.63 -12.48 -24.47
C ASP A 697 16.41 -12.24 -25.97
N LYS A 698 17.38 -11.64 -26.68
CA LYS A 698 17.34 -11.48 -28.14
C LYS A 698 17.33 -12.84 -28.86
N GLN A 699 18.06 -13.83 -28.36
CA GLN A 699 18.07 -15.19 -28.92
C GLN A 699 16.73 -15.91 -28.73
N LEU A 700 16.02 -15.63 -27.63
CA LEU A 700 14.66 -16.13 -27.37
C LEU A 700 13.57 -15.39 -28.17
N GLY A 701 13.94 -14.48 -29.09
CA GLY A 701 12.99 -13.67 -29.85
C GLY A 701 12.51 -12.40 -29.14
N GLY A 702 13.01 -12.12 -27.93
CA GLY A 702 12.67 -10.96 -27.11
C GLY A 702 11.33 -11.12 -26.37
N ILE A 703 11.28 -10.66 -25.12
CA ILE A 703 10.00 -10.53 -24.40
C ILE A 703 9.18 -9.42 -25.07
N GLY A 704 8.01 -9.77 -25.57
CA GLY A 704 7.12 -8.87 -26.30
C GLY A 704 7.39 -8.75 -27.80
N ALA A 705 8.02 -9.74 -28.44
CA ALA A 705 7.76 -9.95 -29.86
C ALA A 705 6.28 -10.37 -30.00
N GLN A 706 5.42 -9.39 -30.23
CA GLN A 706 4.04 -9.63 -30.67
C GLN A 706 4.10 -10.57 -31.88
N LYS A 707 3.61 -11.80 -31.68
CA LYS A 707 2.93 -12.53 -32.74
C LYS A 707 1.48 -12.09 -32.77
#